data_AF-A0A9Q0BVI0-F1
#
_entry.id   AF-A0A9Q0BVI0-F1
#
_cell.length_a   1.000
_cell.length_b   1.000
_cell.length_c   1.000
_cell.angle_alpha   90.00
_cell.angle_beta   90.00
_cell.angle_gamma   90.00
#
_symmetry.space_group_name_H-M   'P 1'
#
loop_
_entity.id
_entity.type
_entity.pdbx_description
1 polymer ?
#
loop_
_entity_poly.entity_id
_entity_poly.type
_entity_poly.pdbx_seq_one_letter_code
_entity_poly.pdbx_strand_id
1 'polypeptide(L)'
;MSKMRGRILIPLPNTGAMGRKRNNFYMRSVFLLALCIFGLLQYHNFNYLDSRDNVLGDAVTNDSDDAILAMVPATLHKYLTPHSRNHTNSGAGVLSGAALLLNATSSGAATATTISFDVYHPPNITEIKRQIGRYNDMQSVLNEDVFGPLQNDSVIIVVQVHTRITYLRHLIVSLAQARDISKVLLVFSHDYYDDDINDLVQQIDFCKVMQIFYPYSIQTHPNEYPGVDPNDCPRNIKKEQALITNCNNAMYPDLYGHYREAKFTQTKHHWIWKANRVFNELEVTRYHTGLVLFLEEDHYVAEDFLYLLAMMQQRTKDLCPQCNVLSLGTYLKTFNYYTYHSKTNKKSYASSLISTNSLLGYNRNNNRNSVQLAVSSSYSSSSSAQSPPSSKVYVGDTADNQRASDSSNKRGNLINTVTATAATSDTSNNEQSSHSSSKNGAQTWNYHVLPSLYSVYQKLHARVRTVKIDRQSIINDYRKVEVMPWVSSKHNMGFAFNRTTWSNIRKCARHFCTYDDYNWDWSLQHVSQQCLRRKLHAMIVKGPRVFHIGECGVHHKNKNCESNQVISKVQHVLRIARNSHQLFPRSLTLTVPSLMKKSKLRKGNGGWGDLRDHELCLNMTLPTSKQLARHVGHLNSLLKTATTASAVSAQNNYFTYVRELSHPIAREPPIVKAEEAVACIKSGDTVFAGGAASTPVALLNAMAKHGKNNKLEGVTVCHMHTEGPGEYAKPEYKDIFRSNSFFMGANVRKAVAEGRGDNVPIFLHEIPQLFYKQIVKPDVSFIHVSPPDNHGYCSLGTSVDCVRAALLHSKLIVAQINPKMPRTFGDAIIHKSHFDYAIEVNDDLPQHGTGEISPVEKKIGKLIAENLVRDGATLQMGIGSIPDAVLAALHNHKDLGIHSEMFANGVVELVRKGCVTNSKKKMHQGRIVGSFLIGDKALYDFVDNNPFIEMYAIDYVNNTSIVKQQPRMTAINSCIEVDLTGQVCSDSIGSRFYSGFGGQVDFIRGAAEGIDGLGVPIIAMPSTTNKGESKISPTLKEGAGVVTSRAHVHYVVTEHGIASLFGKNVRQRMYELIQIADPKHRETLEKQAFDRIKVMPSPN
;
A
#
# COMPACT_ATOMS: atom_id res chain seq x y z
N MET A 1 -27.88 -2.45 62.48
CA MET A 1 -28.25 -1.90 63.81
C MET A 1 -27.19 -0.90 64.27
N SER A 2 -27.42 -0.23 65.40
CA SER A 2 -26.63 0.89 65.91
C SER A 2 -25.35 0.48 66.67
N LYS A 3 -24.40 1.42 66.77
CA LYS A 3 -23.44 1.65 67.88
C LYS A 3 -22.50 0.52 68.39
N MET A 4 -21.20 0.87 68.44
CA MET A 4 -20.22 0.54 69.51
C MET A 4 -19.77 -0.95 69.63
N ARG A 5 -18.64 -1.31 70.28
CA ARG A 5 -17.40 -0.60 70.72
C ARG A 5 -16.27 -1.65 70.85
N GLY A 6 -15.00 -1.24 70.74
CA GLY A 6 -13.85 -2.13 70.98
C GLY A 6 -12.50 -1.44 70.80
N ARG A 7 -12.05 -0.67 71.79
CA ARG A 7 -10.68 -0.08 71.90
C ARG A 7 -9.94 -0.71 73.07
N ILE A 8 -8.59 -0.69 73.03
CA ILE A 8 -7.58 -0.71 74.12
C ILE A 8 -6.26 -1.24 73.50
N LEU A 9 -5.04 -0.71 73.74
CA LEU A 9 -4.55 0.37 74.63
C LEU A 9 -3.39 1.16 73.98
N ILE A 10 -3.03 2.31 74.57
CA ILE A 10 -1.91 3.24 74.26
C ILE A 10 -1.36 3.66 75.65
N PRO A 11 -0.05 3.59 75.99
CA PRO A 11 0.83 4.75 75.73
C PRO A 11 2.37 4.50 75.62
N LEU A 12 3.08 5.61 75.37
CA LEU A 12 4.53 5.82 75.54
C LEU A 12 4.94 5.85 77.03
N PRO A 13 6.26 5.86 77.33
CA PRO A 13 6.76 6.98 78.14
C PRO A 13 8.14 7.56 77.76
N ASN A 14 8.17 8.91 77.74
CA ASN A 14 9.19 9.83 78.28
C ASN A 14 10.71 9.61 78.05
N THR A 15 11.28 10.55 77.27
CA THR A 15 12.36 11.48 77.64
C THR A 15 13.30 11.14 78.81
N GLY A 16 14.60 11.00 78.51
CA GLY A 16 15.72 11.18 79.45
C GLY A 16 16.75 12.17 78.87
N ALA A 17 17.32 13.06 79.68
CA ALA A 17 18.06 14.24 79.20
C ALA A 17 19.56 14.27 79.56
N MET A 18 20.33 14.99 78.74
CA MET A 18 21.68 15.56 79.02
C MET A 18 22.81 14.62 79.52
N GLY A 19 23.27 13.71 78.67
CA GLY A 19 24.64 13.17 78.77
C GLY A 19 25.70 14.20 78.35
N ARG A 20 26.16 15.05 79.29
CA ARG A 20 27.09 16.18 79.02
C ARG A 20 28.55 15.74 78.76
N LYS A 21 29.22 16.51 77.88
CA LYS A 21 30.68 16.71 77.80
C LYS A 21 31.61 15.48 77.62
N ARG A 22 31.50 14.72 76.52
CA ARG A 22 32.68 14.04 75.90
C ARG A 22 32.46 13.53 74.46
N ASN A 23 32.13 14.41 73.51
CA ASN A 23 32.22 14.08 72.07
C ASN A 23 32.32 15.27 71.09
N ASN A 24 32.12 16.52 71.53
CA ASN A 24 32.08 17.69 70.64
C ASN A 24 33.38 17.99 69.86
N PHE A 25 34.52 17.42 70.25
CA PHE A 25 35.75 17.49 69.45
C PHE A 25 35.70 16.49 68.29
N TYR A 26 35.45 15.20 68.57
CA TYR A 26 35.32 14.15 67.55
C TYR A 26 34.19 14.46 66.56
N MET A 27 33.02 14.91 67.04
CA MET A 27 31.92 15.31 66.16
C MET A 27 32.25 16.54 65.30
N ARG A 28 33.04 17.52 65.79
CA ARG A 28 33.51 18.64 64.96
C ARG A 28 34.56 18.19 63.94
N SER A 29 35.49 17.32 64.31
CA SER A 29 36.44 16.71 63.38
C SER A 29 35.74 15.87 62.32
N VAL A 30 34.69 15.11 62.67
CA VAL A 30 33.87 14.34 61.73
C VAL A 30 32.99 15.25 60.87
N PHE A 31 32.45 16.36 61.37
CA PHE A 31 31.69 17.32 60.55
C PHE A 31 32.60 18.10 59.61
N LEU A 32 33.80 18.48 60.04
CA LEU A 32 34.83 19.08 59.17
C LEU A 32 35.33 18.06 58.15
N LEU A 33 35.60 16.81 58.54
CA LEU A 33 35.98 15.76 57.61
C LEU A 33 34.83 15.44 56.64
N ALA A 34 33.57 15.49 57.07
CA ALA A 34 32.41 15.31 56.21
C ALA A 34 32.17 16.52 55.28
N LEU A 35 32.47 17.75 55.71
CA LEU A 35 32.43 18.94 54.85
C LEU A 35 33.65 19.02 53.93
N CYS A 36 34.81 18.49 54.32
CA CYS A 36 35.97 18.33 53.45
C CYS A 36 35.81 17.13 52.50
N ILE A 37 35.10 16.07 52.87
CA ILE A 37 34.77 14.94 51.98
C ILE A 37 33.61 15.31 51.06
N PHE A 38 32.58 16.02 51.53
CA PHE A 38 31.54 16.57 50.66
C PHE A 38 32.12 17.67 49.78
N GLY A 39 33.02 18.51 50.30
CA GLY A 39 33.80 19.49 49.54
C GLY A 39 34.71 18.82 48.51
N LEU A 40 35.41 17.74 48.86
CA LEU A 40 36.24 16.97 47.93
C LEU A 40 35.42 16.12 46.96
N LEU A 41 34.20 15.69 47.30
CA LEU A 41 33.26 15.02 46.39
C LEU A 41 32.53 16.01 45.49
N GLN A 42 32.30 17.24 45.93
CA GLN A 42 31.82 18.33 45.07
C GLN A 42 32.96 18.91 44.22
N TYR A 43 34.20 18.91 44.71
CA TYR A 43 35.39 19.31 43.95
C TYR A 43 35.89 18.19 43.01
N HIS A 44 35.68 16.91 43.34
CA HIS A 44 35.80 15.80 42.37
C HIS A 44 34.57 15.66 41.49
N ASN A 45 33.36 16.12 41.87
CA ASN A 45 32.30 16.26 40.88
C ASN A 45 32.68 17.39 39.91
N PHE A 46 32.92 18.62 40.38
CA PHE A 46 33.31 19.74 39.50
C PHE A 46 34.56 19.43 38.67
N ASN A 47 35.64 18.88 39.23
CA ASN A 47 36.86 18.52 38.48
C ASN A 47 36.91 17.06 37.99
N TYR A 48 35.75 16.41 37.80
CA TYR A 48 35.64 15.17 37.01
C TYR A 48 34.49 15.23 36.01
N LEU A 49 33.47 16.06 36.26
CA LEU A 49 32.59 16.59 35.21
C LEU A 49 33.37 17.53 34.26
N ASP A 50 34.29 18.37 34.75
CA ASP A 50 35.12 19.26 33.90
C ASP A 50 36.42 18.60 33.36
N SER A 51 36.51 17.27 33.36
CA SER A 51 37.57 16.53 32.65
C SER A 51 37.14 15.13 32.19
N ARG A 52 35.83 14.87 32.14
CA ARG A 52 35.29 13.68 31.47
C ARG A 52 33.97 13.90 30.74
N ASP A 53 33.21 14.93 31.07
CA ASP A 53 32.01 15.30 30.30
C ASP A 53 32.33 16.28 29.16
N ASN A 54 33.45 17.02 29.20
CA ASN A 54 33.94 17.84 28.06
C ASN A 54 34.49 17.02 26.85
N VAL A 55 34.08 15.75 26.72
CA VAL A 55 34.25 14.90 25.51
C VAL A 55 32.95 14.12 25.16
N LEU A 56 31.92 14.14 26.02
CA LEU A 56 30.67 13.37 25.85
C LEU A 56 29.38 14.10 26.33
N GLY A 57 29.48 15.36 26.77
CA GLY A 57 28.35 16.16 27.27
C GLY A 57 27.61 16.93 26.17
N ASP A 58 28.35 17.64 25.32
CA ASP A 58 27.79 18.55 24.30
C ASP A 58 27.39 17.88 22.96
N ALA A 59 27.44 16.55 22.88
CA ALA A 59 27.02 15.79 21.68
C ALA A 59 25.64 15.13 21.82
N VAL A 60 25.23 14.76 23.03
CA VAL A 60 24.17 13.74 23.27
C VAL A 60 22.75 14.32 23.25
N THR A 61 22.51 15.33 22.43
CA THR A 61 21.18 15.69 21.90
C THR A 61 21.09 15.60 20.36
N ASN A 62 22.20 15.30 19.67
CA ASN A 62 22.23 14.94 18.24
C ASN A 62 22.80 13.52 18.01
N ASP A 63 23.74 13.06 18.85
CA ASP A 63 24.54 11.84 18.65
C ASP A 63 23.74 10.52 18.57
N SER A 64 22.46 10.49 19.02
CA SER A 64 21.67 9.24 18.99
C SER A 64 21.42 8.74 17.57
N ASP A 65 21.16 9.67 16.66
CA ASP A 65 20.72 9.36 15.31
C ASP A 65 21.94 9.19 14.41
N ASP A 66 22.96 10.05 14.56
CA ASP A 66 24.26 9.88 13.91
C ASP A 66 24.97 8.58 14.31
N ALA A 67 24.89 8.14 15.57
CA ALA A 67 25.42 6.84 15.98
C ALA A 67 24.64 5.65 15.39
N ILE A 68 23.32 5.78 15.19
CA ILE A 68 22.50 4.75 14.53
C ILE A 68 22.80 4.72 13.03
N LEU A 69 22.92 5.88 12.37
CA LEU A 69 23.29 6.03 10.96
C LEU A 69 24.71 5.46 10.72
N ALA A 70 25.69 5.77 11.57
CA ALA A 70 27.05 5.22 11.49
C ALA A 70 27.13 3.70 11.69
N MET A 71 26.09 3.07 12.25
CA MET A 71 25.98 1.60 12.40
C MET A 71 25.15 0.91 11.30
N VAL A 72 24.58 1.65 10.35
CA VAL A 72 23.69 1.16 9.29
C VAL A 72 24.28 1.51 7.91
N PRO A 73 24.20 0.63 6.90
CA PRO A 73 24.65 0.96 5.54
C PRO A 73 23.97 2.23 5.01
N ALA A 74 24.74 3.14 4.39
CA ALA A 74 24.24 4.43 3.92
C ALA A 74 23.04 4.32 2.94
N THR A 75 22.98 3.25 2.15
CA THR A 75 21.85 2.94 1.26
C THR A 75 20.52 2.70 1.98
N LEU A 76 20.54 2.43 3.28
CA LEU A 76 19.35 2.23 4.13
C LEU A 76 19.02 3.45 5.00
N HIS A 77 19.83 4.52 4.98
CA HIS A 77 19.59 5.74 5.77
C HIS A 77 18.26 6.41 5.41
N LYS A 78 17.83 6.30 4.15
CA LYS A 78 16.51 6.74 3.65
C LYS A 78 15.33 6.22 4.49
N TYR A 79 15.46 5.06 5.13
CA TYR A 79 14.41 4.50 5.99
C TYR A 79 14.46 5.03 7.44
N LEU A 80 15.56 5.65 7.86
CA LEU A 80 15.73 6.16 9.23
C LEU A 80 15.39 7.65 9.32
N THR A 81 15.80 8.43 8.32
CA THR A 81 15.52 9.86 8.25
C THR A 81 14.02 10.14 8.11
N PRO A 82 13.42 11.04 8.90
CA PRO A 82 12.11 11.62 8.59
C PRO A 82 12.17 12.36 7.26
N HIS A 83 11.24 12.08 6.35
CA HIS A 83 11.15 12.83 5.10
C HIS A 83 10.40 14.15 5.38
N SER A 84 11.04 15.30 5.16
CA SER A 84 10.33 16.58 5.11
C SER A 84 9.30 16.54 3.98
N ARG A 85 8.04 16.85 4.26
CA ARG A 85 7.06 17.14 3.20
C ARG A 85 7.54 18.39 2.46
N ASN A 86 8.09 18.19 1.28
CA ASN A 86 8.60 19.26 0.44
C ASN A 86 7.43 20.06 -0.17
N HIS A 87 6.82 20.94 0.63
CA HIS A 87 6.30 22.19 0.08
C HIS A 87 7.42 22.84 -0.73
N THR A 88 7.12 23.18 -1.97
CA THR A 88 8.13 23.45 -2.99
C THR A 88 8.95 24.70 -2.65
N ASN A 89 10.23 24.51 -2.35
CA ASN A 89 11.26 25.50 -2.63
C ASN A 89 12.57 24.81 -3.03
N SER A 90 13.20 25.32 -4.08
CA SER A 90 14.47 24.83 -4.62
C SER A 90 15.64 25.21 -3.71
N GLY A 91 16.60 24.31 -3.53
CA GLY A 91 17.75 24.54 -2.67
C GLY A 91 18.78 25.55 -3.21
N ALA A 92 19.56 26.10 -2.29
CA ALA A 92 20.82 26.80 -2.55
C ALA A 92 21.88 26.32 -1.53
N GLY A 93 23.16 26.46 -1.87
CA GLY A 93 24.27 25.84 -1.13
C GLY A 93 24.69 26.55 0.16
N VAL A 94 25.62 25.89 0.86
CA VAL A 94 26.25 26.31 2.12
C VAL A 94 26.79 27.74 2.09
N LEU A 95 26.40 28.54 3.10
CA LEU A 95 27.22 29.62 3.66
C LEU A 95 26.97 29.71 5.17
N SER A 96 27.98 30.16 5.93
CA SER A 96 28.00 30.07 7.40
C SER A 96 27.81 31.41 8.11
N GLY A 97 27.14 31.37 9.26
CA GLY A 97 27.47 32.24 10.41
C GLY A 97 26.45 33.30 10.81
N ALA A 98 26.76 33.94 11.94
CA ALA A 98 26.08 35.09 12.55
C ALA A 98 24.59 34.91 12.90
N ALA A 99 24.33 34.38 14.11
CA ALA A 99 23.11 34.74 14.83
C ALA A 99 23.22 36.20 15.30
N LEU A 100 22.19 37.02 15.05
CA LEU A 100 22.05 38.35 15.63
C LEU A 100 20.63 38.58 16.14
N LEU A 101 20.53 39.03 17.39
CA LEU A 101 19.32 39.53 18.02
C LEU A 101 18.95 40.90 17.42
N LEU A 102 17.65 41.26 17.44
CA LEU A 102 17.23 42.60 17.83
C LEU A 102 15.73 42.64 18.19
N ASN A 103 15.43 43.28 19.33
CA ASN A 103 14.07 43.75 19.66
C ASN A 103 13.81 45.09 18.96
N ALA A 104 12.60 45.30 18.45
CA ALA A 104 12.09 46.65 18.16
C ALA A 104 10.57 46.69 18.33
N THR A 105 10.09 47.54 19.23
CA THR A 105 8.66 47.83 19.44
C THR A 105 8.30 49.19 18.84
N SER A 106 7.35 49.24 17.92
CA SER A 106 6.60 50.46 17.62
C SER A 106 5.21 50.14 17.05
N SER A 107 4.23 50.99 17.36
CA SER A 107 2.81 50.78 17.08
C SER A 107 2.36 51.44 15.78
N GLY A 108 1.65 50.70 14.92
CA GLY A 108 0.91 51.24 13.79
C GLY A 108 -0.30 50.35 13.48
N ALA A 109 -1.50 50.84 13.74
CA ALA A 109 -2.72 50.03 13.65
C ALA A 109 -3.31 50.03 12.23
N ALA A 110 -3.08 48.93 11.50
CA ALA A 110 -3.84 48.58 10.29
C ALA A 110 -4.23 47.11 10.36
N THR A 111 -5.54 46.86 10.30
CA THR A 111 -6.23 45.55 10.22
C THR A 111 -5.34 44.31 10.11
N ALA A 112 -5.00 43.71 11.26
CA ALA A 112 -4.33 42.42 11.31
C ALA A 112 -5.29 41.29 10.92
N THR A 113 -5.39 41.00 9.61
CA THR A 113 -5.91 39.71 9.14
C THR A 113 -4.98 38.63 9.69
N THR A 114 -5.45 37.84 10.65
CA THR A 114 -4.64 36.81 11.29
C THR A 114 -4.14 35.85 10.23
N ILE A 115 -2.81 35.73 10.08
CA ILE A 115 -2.22 34.72 9.20
C ILE A 115 -2.51 33.37 9.85
N SER A 116 -3.55 32.70 9.35
CA SER A 116 -3.81 31.30 9.65
C SER A 116 -2.64 30.51 9.08
N PHE A 117 -1.76 30.06 9.97
CA PHE A 117 -0.86 28.94 9.71
C PHE A 117 -1.69 27.83 9.06
N ASP A 118 -1.30 27.35 7.88
CA ASP A 118 -2.07 26.34 7.15
C ASP A 118 -2.22 25.09 8.02
N VAL A 119 -3.42 24.95 8.61
CA VAL A 119 -3.74 23.81 9.46
C VAL A 119 -3.71 22.59 8.57
N TYR A 120 -2.83 21.63 8.89
CA TYR A 120 -2.89 20.31 8.28
C TYR A 120 -4.25 19.71 8.61
N HIS A 121 -5.15 19.73 7.63
CA HIS A 121 -6.46 19.11 7.74
C HIS A 121 -6.25 17.60 7.65
N PRO A 122 -6.43 16.83 8.75
CA PRO A 122 -6.30 15.39 8.67
C PRO A 122 -7.38 14.85 7.71
N PRO A 123 -7.10 13.78 6.94
CA PRO A 123 -8.04 13.25 5.98
C PRO A 123 -9.37 12.90 6.66
N ASN A 124 -10.47 13.35 6.07
CA ASN A 124 -11.82 13.10 6.58
C ASN A 124 -12.04 11.58 6.72
N ILE A 125 -12.73 11.12 7.77
CA ILE A 125 -13.01 9.70 8.03
C ILE A 125 -13.63 9.00 6.79
N THR A 126 -14.44 9.71 6.00
CA THR A 126 -14.98 9.21 4.73
C THR A 126 -13.89 8.94 3.69
N GLU A 127 -12.88 9.81 3.60
CA GLU A 127 -11.71 9.63 2.72
C GLU A 127 -10.82 8.49 3.23
N ILE A 128 -10.60 8.39 4.55
CA ILE A 128 -9.88 7.25 5.15
C ILE A 128 -10.59 5.93 4.83
N LYS A 129 -11.92 5.83 5.05
CA LYS A 129 -12.73 4.65 4.69
C LYS A 129 -12.59 4.34 3.18
N ARG A 130 -12.56 5.35 2.30
CA ARG A 130 -12.40 5.20 0.84
C ARG A 130 -11.02 4.67 0.45
N GLN A 131 -9.94 5.22 1.01
CA GLN A 131 -8.57 4.77 0.72
C GLN A 131 -8.31 3.36 1.25
N ILE A 132 -8.79 3.04 2.46
CA ILE A 132 -8.75 1.69 3.03
C ILE A 132 -9.48 0.67 2.13
N GLY A 133 -10.65 1.03 1.58
CA GLY A 133 -11.32 0.21 0.56
C GLY A 133 -10.42 0.01 -0.66
N ARG A 134 -10.01 1.11 -1.30
CA ARG A 134 -9.16 1.10 -2.50
C ARG A 134 -7.90 0.23 -2.34
N TYR A 135 -7.13 0.37 -1.26
CA TYR A 135 -5.94 -0.45 -1.05
C TYR A 135 -6.26 -1.94 -0.87
N ASN A 136 -7.30 -2.27 -0.11
CA ASN A 136 -7.72 -3.66 0.08
C ASN A 136 -8.24 -4.32 -1.20
N ASP A 137 -8.92 -3.56 -2.06
CA ASP A 137 -9.52 -4.06 -3.30
C ASP A 137 -8.47 -4.20 -4.41
N MET A 138 -7.57 -3.22 -4.57
CA MET A 138 -6.49 -3.24 -5.58
C MET A 138 -5.45 -4.36 -5.36
N GLN A 139 -5.22 -4.78 -4.10
CA GLN A 139 -4.29 -5.86 -3.72
C GLN A 139 -2.90 -5.80 -4.40
N SER A 140 -2.36 -4.60 -4.59
CA SER A 140 -1.15 -4.38 -5.39
C SER A 140 0.09 -4.95 -4.71
N VAL A 141 0.90 -5.70 -5.47
CA VAL A 141 2.24 -6.14 -5.07
C VAL A 141 3.27 -5.18 -5.67
N LEU A 142 3.92 -4.40 -4.80
CA LEU A 142 5.05 -3.54 -5.17
C LEU A 142 6.28 -4.41 -5.43
N ASN A 143 7.09 -4.00 -6.41
CA ASN A 143 8.35 -4.62 -6.83
C ASN A 143 8.22 -6.08 -7.36
N GLU A 144 7.03 -6.51 -7.79
CA GLU A 144 6.85 -7.84 -8.43
C GLU A 144 7.51 -7.92 -9.82
N ASP A 145 7.64 -6.78 -10.50
CA ASP A 145 8.42 -6.59 -11.73
C ASP A 145 9.93 -6.77 -11.51
N VAL A 146 10.45 -6.29 -10.37
CA VAL A 146 11.88 -6.39 -10.00
C VAL A 146 12.24 -7.78 -9.48
N PHE A 147 11.40 -8.36 -8.61
CA PHE A 147 11.71 -9.60 -7.89
C PHE A 147 10.97 -10.84 -8.40
N GLY A 148 10.21 -10.74 -9.49
CA GLY A 148 9.38 -11.81 -10.06
C GLY A 148 8.20 -12.23 -9.15
N PRO A 149 7.29 -13.08 -9.66
CA PRO A 149 6.08 -13.47 -8.92
C PRO A 149 6.37 -14.29 -7.65
N LEU A 150 5.43 -14.26 -6.70
CA LEU A 150 5.52 -15.05 -5.47
C LEU A 150 5.57 -16.56 -5.75
N GLN A 151 6.58 -17.24 -5.21
CA GLN A 151 6.71 -18.70 -5.33
C GLN A 151 5.85 -19.43 -4.29
N ASN A 152 5.39 -20.64 -4.63
CA ASN A 152 4.45 -21.42 -3.80
C ASN A 152 5.02 -21.89 -2.46
N ASP A 153 6.35 -21.89 -2.30
CA ASP A 153 7.11 -22.35 -1.14
C ASP A 153 7.95 -21.24 -0.46
N SER A 154 7.94 -20.01 -0.99
CA SER A 154 8.52 -18.82 -0.34
C SER A 154 8.05 -18.63 1.12
N VAL A 155 8.74 -17.78 1.87
CA VAL A 155 8.20 -17.24 3.12
C VAL A 155 7.39 -15.98 2.80
N ILE A 156 6.19 -15.88 3.36
CA ILE A 156 5.44 -14.61 3.47
C ILE A 156 5.67 -14.09 4.88
N ILE A 157 5.90 -12.78 5.04
CA ILE A 157 5.98 -12.14 6.35
C ILE A 157 4.83 -11.16 6.50
N VAL A 158 4.01 -11.33 7.53
CA VAL A 158 2.91 -10.41 7.87
C VAL A 158 3.33 -9.55 9.05
N VAL A 159 3.47 -8.25 8.83
CA VAL A 159 3.82 -7.26 9.86
C VAL A 159 2.53 -6.59 10.34
N GLN A 160 2.26 -6.60 11.65
CA GLN A 160 1.23 -5.74 12.25
C GLN A 160 1.78 -4.33 12.46
N VAL A 161 1.06 -3.34 11.94
CA VAL A 161 1.41 -1.92 12.01
C VAL A 161 0.29 -1.16 12.72
N HIS A 162 0.67 -0.34 13.69
CA HIS A 162 -0.20 0.60 14.41
C HIS A 162 0.20 2.03 14.03
N THR A 163 0.66 2.84 14.99
CA THR A 163 1.07 4.25 14.83
C THR A 163 2.54 4.50 15.15
N ARG A 164 3.34 3.45 15.43
CA ARG A 164 4.70 3.61 15.98
C ARG A 164 5.76 3.61 14.89
N ILE A 165 5.70 4.61 14.01
CA ILE A 165 6.54 4.72 12.81
C ILE A 165 8.06 4.59 13.08
N THR A 166 8.57 5.06 14.21
CA THR A 166 9.99 4.90 14.59
C THR A 166 10.39 3.44 14.76
N TYR A 167 9.56 2.64 15.41
CA TYR A 167 9.77 1.19 15.57
C TYR A 167 9.73 0.49 14.21
N LEU A 168 8.75 0.83 13.37
CA LEU A 168 8.61 0.33 12.00
C LEU A 168 9.86 0.60 11.13
N ARG A 169 10.47 1.79 11.23
CA ARG A 169 11.74 2.13 10.57
C ARG A 169 12.86 1.15 10.94
N HIS A 170 13.02 0.86 12.24
CA HIS A 170 14.04 -0.09 12.71
C HIS A 170 13.74 -1.53 12.27
N LEU A 171 12.47 -1.95 12.24
CA LEU A 171 12.08 -3.25 11.68
C LEU A 171 12.47 -3.35 10.20
N ILE A 172 12.09 -2.36 9.37
CA ILE A 172 12.40 -2.31 7.93
C ILE A 172 13.91 -2.40 7.69
N VAL A 173 14.72 -1.63 8.44
CA VAL A 173 16.19 -1.66 8.35
C VAL A 173 16.78 -3.01 8.78
N SER A 174 16.16 -3.71 9.74
CA SER A 174 16.60 -5.07 10.13
C SER A 174 16.18 -6.15 9.12
N LEU A 175 15.03 -5.99 8.46
CA LEU A 175 14.58 -6.85 7.35
C LEU A 175 15.48 -6.69 6.12
N ALA A 176 15.85 -5.46 5.76
CA ALA A 176 16.73 -5.15 4.63
C ALA A 176 18.12 -5.81 4.73
N GLN A 177 18.60 -6.05 5.95
CA GLN A 177 19.87 -6.73 6.24
C GLN A 177 19.75 -8.26 6.29
N ALA A 178 18.54 -8.82 6.20
CA ALA A 178 18.34 -10.26 6.30
C ALA A 178 18.70 -10.99 5.01
N ARG A 179 19.47 -12.08 5.16
CA ARG A 179 19.85 -12.91 4.02
C ARG A 179 18.61 -13.52 3.36
N ASP A 180 18.59 -13.50 2.03
CA ASP A 180 17.52 -14.05 1.17
C ASP A 180 16.16 -13.30 1.26
N ILE A 181 16.12 -12.07 1.83
CA ILE A 181 14.89 -11.25 1.95
C ILE A 181 14.20 -10.94 0.61
N SER A 182 14.93 -10.80 -0.49
CA SER A 182 14.37 -10.52 -1.82
C SER A 182 13.43 -11.61 -2.37
N LYS A 183 13.46 -12.82 -1.79
CA LYS A 183 12.57 -13.95 -2.14
C LYS A 183 11.23 -13.95 -1.38
N VAL A 184 11.07 -13.02 -0.44
CA VAL A 184 9.91 -12.88 0.45
C VAL A 184 8.87 -11.93 -0.16
N LEU A 185 7.59 -12.15 0.20
CA LEU A 185 6.56 -11.11 0.15
C LEU A 185 6.36 -10.57 1.57
N LEU A 186 6.62 -9.28 1.77
CA LEU A 186 6.20 -8.56 2.98
C LEU A 186 4.75 -8.11 2.80
N VAL A 187 3.91 -8.38 3.79
CA VAL A 187 2.53 -7.87 3.87
C VAL A 187 2.42 -7.02 5.14
N PHE A 188 2.40 -5.71 4.99
CA PHE A 188 2.14 -4.79 6.09
C PHE A 188 0.63 -4.72 6.31
N SER A 189 0.21 -4.96 7.54
CA SER A 189 -1.20 -5.02 7.95
C SER A 189 -1.47 -3.95 8.99
N HIS A 190 -2.13 -2.90 8.54
CA HIS A 190 -2.33 -1.65 9.28
C HIS A 190 -3.67 -1.71 10.01
N ASP A 191 -3.72 -1.34 11.30
CA ASP A 191 -4.99 -1.09 12.01
C ASP A 191 -5.28 0.40 12.26
N TYR A 192 -4.42 1.26 11.71
CA TYR A 192 -4.54 2.70 11.64
C TYR A 192 -4.00 3.17 10.28
N TYR A 193 -4.71 4.08 9.61
CA TYR A 193 -4.30 4.68 8.35
C TYR A 193 -3.54 5.98 8.61
N ASP A 194 -2.31 6.06 8.13
CA ASP A 194 -1.41 7.21 8.32
C ASP A 194 -0.52 7.34 7.09
N ASP A 195 -0.56 8.48 6.40
CA ASP A 195 0.12 8.64 5.11
C ASP A 195 1.65 8.55 5.24
N ASP A 196 2.24 9.05 6.33
CA ASP A 196 3.69 9.01 6.54
C ASP A 196 4.19 7.57 6.81
N ILE A 197 3.36 6.73 7.47
CA ILE A 197 3.58 5.28 7.59
C ILE A 197 3.41 4.59 6.23
N ASN A 198 2.38 4.93 5.47
CA ASN A 198 2.10 4.31 4.17
C ASN A 198 3.21 4.60 3.15
N ASP A 199 3.74 5.82 3.12
CA ASP A 199 4.83 6.23 2.25
C ASP A 199 6.16 5.56 2.65
N LEU A 200 6.43 5.40 3.95
CA LEU A 200 7.60 4.64 4.43
C LEU A 200 7.57 3.18 3.94
N VAL A 201 6.40 2.55 3.92
CA VAL A 201 6.24 1.16 3.42
C VAL A 201 6.36 1.10 1.89
N GLN A 202 5.84 2.08 1.16
CA GLN A 202 5.96 2.16 -0.30
C GLN A 202 7.41 2.37 -0.78
N GLN A 203 8.27 3.00 0.03
CA GLN A 203 9.69 3.22 -0.29
C GLN A 203 10.58 1.96 -0.14
N ILE A 204 10.04 0.82 0.28
CA ILE A 204 10.78 -0.45 0.40
C ILE A 204 11.10 -1.00 -0.99
N ASP A 205 12.38 -1.12 -1.34
CA ASP A 205 12.85 -1.55 -2.68
C ASP A 205 13.68 -2.86 -2.67
N PHE A 206 13.83 -3.52 -1.52
CA PHE A 206 14.68 -4.71 -1.36
C PHE A 206 13.95 -6.07 -1.46
N CYS A 207 12.62 -6.07 -1.60
CA CYS A 207 11.79 -7.28 -1.77
C CYS A 207 10.39 -6.91 -2.30
N LYS A 208 9.52 -7.91 -2.52
CA LYS A 208 8.09 -7.68 -2.80
C LYS A 208 7.36 -7.15 -1.56
N VAL A 209 6.44 -6.21 -1.75
CA VAL A 209 5.67 -5.58 -0.65
C VAL A 209 4.20 -5.43 -1.01
N MET A 210 3.31 -5.66 -0.05
CA MET A 210 1.88 -5.35 -0.11
C MET A 210 1.45 -4.64 1.18
N GLN A 211 0.47 -3.74 1.07
CA GLN A 211 -0.24 -3.14 2.21
C GLN A 211 -1.68 -3.64 2.26
N ILE A 212 -2.18 -3.98 3.45
CA ILE A 212 -3.59 -4.30 3.71
C ILE A 212 -4.06 -3.53 4.95
N PHE A 213 -5.29 -3.01 4.92
CA PHE A 213 -5.79 -2.07 5.93
C PHE A 213 -7.04 -2.62 6.63
N TYR A 214 -7.04 -2.68 7.95
CA TYR A 214 -8.17 -3.19 8.72
C TYR A 214 -9.37 -2.24 8.62
N PRO A 215 -10.49 -2.63 7.97
CA PRO A 215 -11.56 -1.68 7.66
C PRO A 215 -12.35 -1.21 8.88
N TYR A 216 -12.36 -2.02 9.94
CA TYR A 216 -13.20 -1.87 11.14
C TYR A 216 -12.43 -1.23 12.32
N SER A 217 -11.52 -0.30 12.04
CA SER A 217 -10.68 0.35 13.06
C SER A 217 -11.45 1.38 13.93
N ILE A 218 -10.90 1.68 15.10
CA ILE A 218 -11.33 2.80 15.97
C ILE A 218 -11.19 4.17 15.28
N GLN A 219 -10.24 4.30 14.35
CA GLN A 219 -10.03 5.54 13.57
C GLN A 219 -11.15 5.74 12.55
N THR A 220 -11.60 4.65 11.91
CA THR A 220 -12.73 4.70 10.97
C THR A 220 -14.09 4.74 11.67
N HIS A 221 -14.20 4.33 12.93
CA HIS A 221 -15.47 4.23 13.68
C HIS A 221 -15.42 4.99 15.04
N PRO A 222 -15.04 6.29 15.08
CA PRO A 222 -14.70 6.95 16.35
C PRO A 222 -15.89 7.24 17.28
N ASN A 223 -17.13 7.20 16.76
CA ASN A 223 -18.37 7.43 17.51
C ASN A 223 -19.43 6.33 17.23
N GLU A 224 -19.02 5.16 16.74
CA GLU A 224 -19.91 4.07 16.34
C GLU A 224 -19.26 2.69 16.58
N TYR A 225 -20.06 1.64 16.72
CA TYR A 225 -19.54 0.26 16.72
C TYR A 225 -18.93 -0.08 15.33
N PRO A 226 -17.76 -0.74 15.22
CA PRO A 226 -16.98 -1.41 16.27
C PRO A 226 -15.87 -0.56 16.92
N GLY A 227 -15.81 0.75 16.67
CA GLY A 227 -14.96 1.63 17.46
C GLY A 227 -15.62 2.01 18.79
N VAL A 228 -15.50 3.28 19.19
CA VAL A 228 -16.06 3.78 20.45
C VAL A 228 -17.50 4.21 20.22
N ASP A 229 -18.44 3.38 20.66
CA ASP A 229 -19.89 3.65 20.60
C ASP A 229 -20.29 4.45 21.86
N PRO A 230 -20.83 5.68 21.74
CA PRO A 230 -21.27 6.49 22.90
C PRO A 230 -22.36 5.84 23.76
N ASN A 231 -23.02 4.80 23.25
CA ASN A 231 -24.07 4.05 23.93
C ASN A 231 -23.55 2.76 24.59
N ASP A 232 -22.25 2.43 24.47
CA ASP A 232 -21.62 1.35 25.22
C ASP A 232 -21.65 1.66 26.73
N CYS A 233 -21.87 0.62 27.55
CA CYS A 233 -21.92 0.80 28.99
C CYS A 233 -20.55 1.27 29.55
N PRO A 234 -20.51 2.27 30.45
CA PRO A 234 -19.26 2.71 31.05
C PRO A 234 -18.54 1.54 31.75
N ARG A 235 -17.28 1.31 31.37
CA ARG A 235 -16.46 0.12 31.68
C ARG A 235 -16.73 -0.55 33.05
N ASN A 236 -16.84 0.24 34.13
CA ASN A 236 -16.91 -0.24 35.51
C ASN A 236 -18.28 -0.01 36.18
N ILE A 237 -19.34 0.24 35.40
CA ILE A 237 -20.72 0.38 35.91
C ILE A 237 -21.21 -0.97 36.48
N LYS A 238 -22.07 -0.96 37.50
CA LYS A 238 -22.71 -2.19 38.00
C LYS A 238 -23.77 -2.69 37.02
N LYS A 239 -23.97 -4.01 36.92
CA LYS A 239 -24.94 -4.59 35.96
C LYS A 239 -26.37 -4.13 36.21
N GLU A 240 -26.79 -4.00 37.46
CA GLU A 240 -28.12 -3.51 37.82
C GLU A 240 -28.33 -2.08 37.31
N GLN A 241 -27.29 -1.25 37.42
CA GLN A 241 -27.31 0.13 36.92
C GLN A 241 -27.19 0.20 35.39
N ALA A 242 -26.42 -0.69 34.76
CA ALA A 242 -26.32 -0.79 33.30
C ALA A 242 -27.69 -1.08 32.66
N LEU A 243 -28.47 -1.97 33.28
CA LEU A 243 -29.83 -2.30 32.84
C LEU A 243 -30.81 -1.14 33.03
N ILE A 244 -30.68 -0.36 34.11
CA ILE A 244 -31.47 0.88 34.33
C ILE A 244 -31.09 1.96 33.31
N THR A 245 -29.81 2.09 32.98
CA THR A 245 -29.29 3.05 31.98
C THR A 245 -29.51 2.59 30.53
N ASN A 246 -29.92 1.33 30.30
CA ASN A 246 -30.24 0.75 29.00
C ASN A 246 -29.15 0.93 27.92
N CYS A 247 -27.89 0.81 28.31
CA CYS A 247 -26.74 0.91 27.41
C CYS A 247 -26.52 -0.39 26.60
N ASN A 248 -25.94 -0.27 25.40
CA ASN A 248 -25.99 -1.27 24.30
C ASN A 248 -25.56 -2.69 24.70
N ASN A 249 -24.63 -2.82 25.65
CA ASN A 249 -24.09 -4.10 26.09
C ASN A 249 -24.34 -4.43 27.57
N ALA A 250 -25.36 -3.81 28.21
CA ALA A 250 -25.69 -3.99 29.63
C ALA A 250 -25.86 -5.46 30.07
N MET A 251 -26.34 -6.32 29.15
CA MET A 251 -26.49 -7.76 29.39
C MET A 251 -25.16 -8.54 29.39
N TYR A 252 -24.09 -8.00 28.80
CA TYR A 252 -22.88 -8.71 28.37
C TYR A 252 -21.57 -8.14 28.95
N PRO A 253 -21.44 -7.93 30.28
CA PRO A 253 -20.13 -7.67 30.88
C PRO A 253 -19.22 -8.90 30.75
N ASP A 254 -17.91 -8.65 30.79
CA ASP A 254 -16.87 -9.67 30.83
C ASP A 254 -16.92 -10.53 32.11
N LEU A 255 -16.09 -11.56 32.14
CA LEU A 255 -15.99 -12.53 33.22
C LEU A 255 -15.49 -11.98 34.57
N TYR A 256 -15.17 -10.69 34.66
CA TYR A 256 -14.85 -9.92 35.88
C TYR A 256 -15.91 -8.83 36.19
N GLY A 257 -16.90 -8.62 35.32
CA GLY A 257 -17.96 -7.63 35.49
C GLY A 257 -17.76 -6.31 34.74
N HIS A 258 -16.82 -6.24 33.78
CA HIS A 258 -16.51 -5.01 33.04
C HIS A 258 -17.17 -4.98 31.66
N TYR A 259 -17.48 -3.77 31.18
CA TYR A 259 -17.97 -3.56 29.83
C TYR A 259 -16.85 -3.24 28.83
N ARG A 260 -17.23 -3.27 27.55
CA ARG A 260 -16.38 -3.19 26.37
C ARG A 260 -15.45 -1.97 26.34
N GLU A 261 -14.25 -2.15 25.78
CA GLU A 261 -13.33 -1.06 25.42
C GLU A 261 -12.73 -1.33 24.04
N ALA A 262 -13.11 -0.51 23.04
CA ALA A 262 -12.76 -0.72 21.63
C ALA A 262 -11.25 -0.88 21.36
N LYS A 263 -10.42 -0.18 22.14
CA LYS A 263 -8.94 -0.24 22.08
C LYS A 263 -8.35 -1.62 22.41
N PHE A 264 -9.10 -2.49 23.10
CA PHE A 264 -8.68 -3.86 23.42
C PHE A 264 -9.31 -4.87 22.46
N THR A 265 -10.53 -4.63 22.00
CA THR A 265 -11.21 -5.53 21.07
C THR A 265 -10.57 -5.47 19.68
N GLN A 266 -10.21 -4.27 19.19
CA GLN A 266 -9.52 -4.08 17.91
C GLN A 266 -8.31 -5.01 17.74
N THR A 267 -7.45 -5.17 18.76
CA THR A 267 -6.24 -6.00 18.67
C THR A 267 -6.55 -7.47 18.31
N LYS A 268 -7.67 -8.01 18.79
CA LYS A 268 -8.09 -9.39 18.50
C LYS A 268 -8.87 -9.51 17.20
N HIS A 269 -9.68 -8.52 16.84
CA HIS A 269 -10.33 -8.46 15.52
C HIS A 269 -9.31 -8.30 14.40
N HIS A 270 -8.35 -7.39 14.53
CA HIS A 270 -7.28 -7.18 13.56
C HIS A 270 -6.46 -8.45 13.37
N TRP A 271 -6.11 -9.14 14.46
CA TRP A 271 -5.35 -10.39 14.37
C TRP A 271 -6.10 -11.50 13.61
N ILE A 272 -7.39 -11.71 13.89
CA ILE A 272 -8.16 -12.75 13.17
C ILE A 272 -8.45 -12.35 11.73
N TRP A 273 -8.72 -11.06 11.47
CA TRP A 273 -8.92 -10.51 10.14
C TRP A 273 -7.66 -10.61 9.28
N LYS A 274 -6.50 -10.11 9.75
CA LYS A 274 -5.25 -10.13 8.96
C LYS A 274 -4.84 -11.56 8.58
N ALA A 275 -5.05 -12.51 9.49
CA ALA A 275 -4.78 -13.92 9.24
C ALA A 275 -5.76 -14.53 8.23
N ASN A 276 -7.07 -14.22 8.30
CA ASN A 276 -8.01 -14.70 7.28
C ASN A 276 -7.79 -14.02 5.92
N ARG A 277 -7.54 -12.71 5.88
CA ARG A 277 -7.18 -11.94 4.67
C ARG A 277 -5.98 -12.59 3.98
N VAL A 278 -4.84 -12.69 4.68
CA VAL A 278 -3.59 -13.21 4.12
C VAL A 278 -3.68 -14.68 3.70
N PHE A 279 -4.39 -15.55 4.42
CA PHE A 279 -4.49 -16.96 3.99
C PHE A 279 -5.61 -17.22 2.98
N ASN A 280 -6.74 -16.51 3.03
CA ASN A 280 -7.98 -16.96 2.37
C ASN A 280 -8.64 -15.94 1.43
N GLU A 281 -8.20 -14.70 1.38
CA GLU A 281 -8.87 -13.64 0.61
C GLU A 281 -7.93 -12.81 -0.28
N LEU A 282 -6.60 -12.90 -0.09
CA LEU A 282 -5.62 -12.30 -1.00
C LEU A 282 -5.40 -13.20 -2.23
N GLU A 283 -5.40 -12.60 -3.43
CA GLU A 283 -5.20 -13.31 -4.70
C GLU A 283 -3.78 -13.88 -4.79
N VAL A 284 -2.74 -13.06 -4.57
CA VAL A 284 -1.32 -13.47 -4.66
C VAL A 284 -0.99 -14.66 -3.73
N THR A 285 -1.71 -14.83 -2.63
CA THR A 285 -1.47 -15.92 -1.67
C THR A 285 -2.36 -17.15 -1.91
N ARG A 286 -3.36 -17.07 -2.80
CA ARG A 286 -4.47 -18.02 -2.97
C ARG A 286 -4.04 -19.49 -3.00
N TYR A 287 -2.97 -19.79 -3.73
CA TYR A 287 -2.40 -21.14 -3.87
C TYR A 287 -1.13 -21.38 -3.05
N HIS A 288 -0.61 -20.36 -2.36
CA HIS A 288 0.65 -20.41 -1.62
C HIS A 288 0.63 -21.47 -0.49
N THR A 289 1.67 -22.28 -0.41
CA THR A 289 1.76 -23.45 0.50
C THR A 289 2.84 -23.34 1.58
N GLY A 290 3.74 -22.36 1.45
CA GLY A 290 4.86 -22.09 2.35
C GLY A 290 4.46 -21.60 3.74
N LEU A 291 5.43 -21.00 4.42
CA LEU A 291 5.26 -20.46 5.77
C LEU A 291 4.85 -18.99 5.73
N VAL A 292 3.82 -18.67 6.50
CA VAL A 292 3.47 -17.28 6.85
C VAL A 292 4.04 -17.02 8.24
N LEU A 293 5.03 -16.12 8.32
CA LEU A 293 5.65 -15.63 9.55
C LEU A 293 4.94 -14.36 10.01
N PHE A 294 4.58 -14.28 11.29
CA PHE A 294 3.95 -13.09 11.88
C PHE A 294 4.96 -12.28 12.70
N LEU A 295 5.02 -10.98 12.39
CA LEU A 295 5.78 -9.96 13.11
C LEU A 295 4.86 -8.79 13.50
N GLU A 296 5.37 -7.91 14.36
CA GLU A 296 4.74 -6.67 14.80
C GLU A 296 5.79 -5.55 14.64
N GLU A 297 5.37 -4.31 14.45
CA GLU A 297 6.23 -3.15 14.12
C GLU A 297 7.41 -2.90 15.09
N ASP A 298 7.29 -3.36 16.34
CA ASP A 298 8.31 -3.26 17.40
C ASP A 298 9.14 -4.53 17.58
N HIS A 299 9.19 -5.37 16.55
CA HIS A 299 10.20 -6.41 16.39
C HIS A 299 11.46 -5.88 15.69
N TYR A 300 12.60 -6.48 16.03
CA TYR A 300 13.87 -6.35 15.31
C TYR A 300 14.33 -7.77 14.94
N VAL A 301 14.84 -7.98 13.73
CA VAL A 301 15.24 -9.33 13.25
C VAL A 301 16.76 -9.47 13.10
N ALA A 302 17.24 -10.71 13.24
CA ALA A 302 18.64 -11.08 13.01
C ALA A 302 18.90 -11.43 11.52
N GLU A 303 20.09 -11.12 11.01
CA GLU A 303 20.50 -11.37 9.63
C GLU A 303 20.37 -12.84 9.14
N ASP A 304 20.31 -13.82 10.04
CA ASP A 304 20.12 -15.24 9.74
C ASP A 304 18.69 -15.78 9.94
N PHE A 305 17.68 -14.93 10.21
CA PHE A 305 16.35 -15.41 10.63
C PHE A 305 15.64 -16.28 9.59
N LEU A 306 15.67 -15.90 8.31
CA LEU A 306 15.05 -16.67 7.21
C LEU A 306 15.78 -18.00 6.98
N TYR A 307 17.11 -17.98 7.00
CA TYR A 307 17.95 -19.18 6.90
C TYR A 307 17.65 -20.18 8.03
N LEU A 308 17.51 -19.68 9.26
CA LEU A 308 17.18 -20.51 10.41
C LEU A 308 15.75 -21.06 10.33
N LEU A 309 14.78 -20.25 9.89
CA LEU A 309 13.39 -20.66 9.70
C LEU A 309 13.27 -21.81 8.68
N ALA A 310 13.95 -21.69 7.54
CA ALA A 310 14.00 -22.75 6.52
C ALA A 310 14.65 -24.03 7.09
N MET A 311 15.73 -23.91 7.87
CA MET A 311 16.35 -25.07 8.52
C MET A 311 15.42 -25.72 9.56
N MET A 312 14.69 -24.94 10.36
CA MET A 312 13.69 -25.48 11.30
C MET A 312 12.56 -26.20 10.56
N GLN A 313 12.05 -25.64 9.46
CA GLN A 313 11.03 -26.25 8.62
C GLN A 313 11.50 -27.59 8.03
N GLN A 314 12.71 -27.64 7.46
CA GLN A 314 13.30 -28.86 6.91
C GLN A 314 13.46 -29.93 8.01
N ARG A 315 14.07 -29.56 9.14
CA ARG A 315 14.35 -30.46 10.28
C ARG A 315 13.12 -30.81 11.13
N THR A 316 11.95 -30.22 10.85
CA THR A 316 10.69 -30.59 11.52
C THR A 316 10.35 -32.06 11.30
N LYS A 317 10.65 -32.62 10.13
CA LYS A 317 10.37 -34.03 9.81
C LYS A 317 11.05 -35.03 10.75
N ASP A 318 12.27 -34.74 11.21
CA ASP A 318 13.06 -35.64 12.07
C ASP A 318 13.11 -35.19 13.54
N LEU A 319 13.10 -33.89 13.83
CA LEU A 319 13.17 -33.37 15.20
C LEU A 319 11.81 -33.16 15.87
N CYS A 320 10.72 -33.01 15.10
CA CYS A 320 9.38 -32.82 15.64
C CYS A 320 8.26 -33.13 14.62
N PRO A 321 7.97 -34.41 14.30
CA PRO A 321 6.89 -34.79 13.36
C PRO A 321 5.49 -34.23 13.72
N GLN A 322 5.29 -33.86 14.98
CA GLN A 322 4.06 -33.25 15.52
C GLN A 322 4.03 -31.72 15.49
N CYS A 323 5.14 -31.03 15.22
CA CYS A 323 5.19 -29.57 15.21
C CYS A 323 4.45 -29.01 13.99
N ASN A 324 3.71 -27.92 14.25
CA ASN A 324 2.86 -27.25 13.27
C ASN A 324 2.94 -25.72 13.38
N VAL A 325 3.80 -25.23 14.29
CA VAL A 325 4.24 -23.85 14.46
C VAL A 325 5.76 -23.85 14.65
N LEU A 326 6.45 -22.86 14.10
CA LEU A 326 7.86 -22.56 14.39
C LEU A 326 7.91 -21.19 15.09
N SER A 327 8.84 -20.96 16.02
CA SER A 327 9.00 -19.67 16.70
C SER A 327 10.48 -19.26 16.79
N LEU A 328 10.75 -18.04 16.33
CA LEU A 328 12.08 -17.44 16.23
C LEU A 328 12.37 -16.43 17.35
N GLY A 329 11.36 -16.04 18.13
CA GLY A 329 11.47 -14.99 19.15
C GLY A 329 11.44 -15.49 20.59
N THR A 330 11.98 -14.69 21.50
CA THR A 330 11.69 -14.76 22.94
C THR A 330 11.88 -13.38 23.58
N TYR A 331 11.05 -13.05 24.57
CA TYR A 331 11.17 -11.79 25.31
C TYR A 331 12.54 -11.65 25.98
N LEU A 332 13.19 -10.50 25.76
CA LEU A 332 14.52 -10.17 26.29
C LEU A 332 14.64 -10.36 27.81
N LYS A 333 13.57 -10.08 28.58
CA LYS A 333 13.50 -10.27 30.04
C LYS A 333 13.63 -11.74 30.48
N THR A 334 13.43 -12.69 29.56
CA THR A 334 13.58 -14.14 29.79
C THR A 334 14.97 -14.65 29.39
N PHE A 335 15.74 -13.86 28.63
CA PHE A 335 17.09 -14.20 28.19
C PHE A 335 18.10 -13.54 29.14
N ASN A 336 18.79 -14.33 29.95
CA ASN A 336 19.46 -13.82 31.16
C ASN A 336 20.86 -13.22 30.90
N TYR A 337 20.90 -12.07 30.22
CA TYR A 337 22.14 -11.35 29.91
C TYR A 337 22.97 -10.96 31.16
N TYR A 338 22.31 -10.71 32.30
CA TYR A 338 22.95 -10.20 33.52
C TYR A 338 23.52 -11.30 34.45
N THR A 339 24.14 -12.32 33.87
CA THR A 339 25.01 -13.24 34.64
C THR A 339 26.48 -12.77 34.69
N TYR A 340 26.81 -11.66 33.99
CA TYR A 340 28.20 -11.33 33.63
C TYR A 340 28.76 -9.96 34.07
N HIS A 341 28.12 -9.26 35.02
CA HIS A 341 28.76 -8.17 35.75
C HIS A 341 28.71 -8.39 37.28
N SER A 342 29.88 -8.29 37.90
CA SER A 342 30.18 -8.30 39.34
C SER A 342 29.70 -9.50 40.19
N LYS A 343 30.65 -10.37 40.54
CA LYS A 343 30.78 -10.92 41.91
C LYS A 343 32.24 -11.06 42.34
N THR A 344 32.90 -9.93 42.61
CA THR A 344 34.11 -9.87 43.46
C THR A 344 33.70 -9.41 44.86
N ASN A 345 33.82 -10.32 45.84
CA ASN A 345 33.19 -10.17 47.16
C ASN A 345 33.85 -9.14 48.09
N LYS A 346 33.03 -8.48 48.92
CA LYS A 346 33.28 -8.34 50.37
C LYS A 346 31.93 -8.37 51.13
N LYS A 347 31.95 -8.93 52.36
CA LYS A 347 30.83 -8.94 53.33
C LYS A 347 30.85 -7.58 54.10
N SER A 348 29.91 -7.18 54.98
CA SER A 348 29.31 -7.97 56.05
C SER A 348 28.21 -7.24 56.87
N TYR A 349 27.09 -7.94 57.11
CA TYR A 349 26.28 -7.96 58.36
C TYR A 349 25.41 -6.75 58.80
N ALA A 350 24.39 -7.11 59.61
CA ALA A 350 23.30 -6.31 60.19
C ALA A 350 22.33 -5.63 59.19
N SER A 351 21.00 -5.75 59.31
CA SER A 351 20.18 -6.20 60.45
C SER A 351 19.06 -7.19 60.05
N SER A 352 19.06 -8.38 60.67
CA SER A 352 17.91 -9.30 60.70
C SER A 352 17.92 -10.17 61.97
N LEU A 353 18.07 -9.53 63.13
CA LEU A 353 18.12 -10.19 64.45
C LEU A 353 17.21 -9.49 65.49
N ILE A 354 16.02 -9.07 65.04
CA ILE A 354 14.83 -8.85 65.85
C ILE A 354 13.65 -9.41 65.02
N SER A 355 12.88 -10.40 65.46
CA SER A 355 13.02 -11.26 66.63
C SER A 355 12.59 -12.70 66.30
N THR A 356 13.02 -13.65 67.14
CA THR A 356 12.35 -14.95 67.31
C THR A 356 11.86 -15.04 68.74
N ASN A 357 10.64 -15.54 68.97
CA ASN A 357 10.26 -16.31 70.16
C ASN A 357 8.82 -16.85 70.08
N SER A 358 8.56 -17.96 70.80
CA SER A 358 7.42 -18.90 70.70
C SER A 358 7.38 -19.69 69.37
N LEU A 359 7.66 -21.00 69.31
CA LEU A 359 7.81 -22.04 70.35
C LEU A 359 6.51 -22.40 71.09
N LEU A 360 6.16 -23.69 71.11
CA LEU A 360 4.84 -24.28 71.48
C LEU A 360 3.71 -23.90 70.49
N GLY A 361 2.90 -24.78 69.89
CA GLY A 361 2.93 -26.25 69.83
C GLY A 361 1.92 -26.96 70.73
N TYR A 362 0.83 -27.51 70.17
CA TYR A 362 0.24 -28.82 70.56
C TYR A 362 -0.81 -29.36 69.56
N ASN A 363 -0.98 -30.69 69.61
CA ASN A 363 -1.90 -31.61 68.91
C ASN A 363 -3.32 -31.08 68.54
N ARG A 364 -3.96 -31.57 67.46
CA ARG A 364 -4.50 -32.95 67.36
C ARG A 364 -4.73 -33.48 65.93
N ASN A 365 -4.58 -34.81 65.80
CA ASN A 365 -5.38 -35.83 65.09
C ASN A 365 -6.24 -35.42 63.87
N ASN A 366 -6.37 -36.25 62.82
CA ASN A 366 -6.38 -37.72 62.88
C ASN A 366 -5.96 -38.40 61.57
N ASN A 367 -5.45 -39.63 61.67
CA ASN A 367 -5.34 -40.56 60.55
C ASN A 367 -6.72 -41.15 60.21
N ARG A 368 -7.02 -41.37 58.92
CA ARG A 368 -7.61 -42.63 58.45
C ARG A 368 -7.55 -42.77 56.92
N ASN A 369 -6.86 -43.81 56.47
CA ASN A 369 -7.12 -44.42 55.16
C ASN A 369 -8.45 -45.19 55.22
N SER A 370 -9.13 -45.31 54.08
CA SER A 370 -10.07 -46.41 53.81
C SER A 370 -10.00 -46.78 52.33
N VAL A 371 -9.38 -47.94 52.05
CA VAL A 371 -9.34 -48.56 50.72
C VAL A 371 -10.27 -49.78 50.73
N GLN A 372 -11.23 -49.81 49.82
CA GLN A 372 -11.84 -51.01 49.23
C GLN A 372 -12.56 -50.54 47.94
N LEU A 373 -12.43 -51.15 46.75
CA LEU A 373 -12.46 -52.55 46.30
C LEU A 373 -13.87 -53.13 46.14
N ALA A 374 -13.96 -54.07 45.18
CA ALA A 374 -15.10 -54.93 44.83
C ALA A 374 -16.29 -54.26 44.09
N VAL A 375 -17.07 -54.95 43.23
CA VAL A 375 -16.78 -55.99 42.19
C VAL A 375 -18.10 -56.24 41.41
N SER A 376 -18.03 -56.76 40.17
CA SER A 376 -19.18 -57.27 39.35
C SER A 376 -20.27 -56.24 38.95
N SER A 377 -21.03 -56.36 37.85
CA SER A 377 -20.95 -57.18 36.61
C SER A 377 -21.72 -56.41 35.49
N SER A 378 -22.61 -56.88 34.59
CA SER A 378 -23.17 -58.19 34.16
C SER A 378 -24.00 -58.00 32.88
N TYR A 379 -23.85 -58.89 31.88
CA TYR A 379 -24.75 -59.12 30.72
C TYR A 379 -24.92 -57.92 29.73
N SER A 380 -24.62 -58.00 28.43
CA SER A 380 -25.22 -58.79 27.32
C SER A 380 -26.61 -58.26 26.87
N SER A 381 -27.05 -58.34 25.60
CA SER A 381 -26.51 -58.99 24.39
C SER A 381 -27.22 -58.54 23.10
N SER A 382 -26.48 -58.33 22.00
CA SER A 382 -26.87 -58.60 20.59
C SER A 382 -25.70 -58.19 19.66
N SER A 383 -25.02 -59.01 18.85
CA SER A 383 -25.40 -60.00 17.79
C SER A 383 -25.78 -59.36 16.44
N SER A 384 -25.39 -59.86 15.26
CA SER A 384 -24.37 -60.85 14.83
C SER A 384 -24.37 -60.97 13.29
N ALA A 385 -23.29 -61.18 12.53
CA ALA A 385 -21.85 -61.12 12.86
C ALA A 385 -21.06 -60.37 11.74
N GLN A 386 -20.25 -60.90 10.79
CA GLN A 386 -19.73 -62.24 10.45
C GLN A 386 -18.27 -62.14 9.92
N SER A 387 -17.57 -63.27 9.89
CA SER A 387 -16.25 -63.59 9.28
C SER A 387 -16.18 -65.15 9.17
N PRO A 388 -15.10 -65.91 8.80
CA PRO A 388 -13.66 -65.58 8.73
C PRO A 388 -12.89 -66.09 7.44
N PRO A 389 -11.86 -66.99 7.42
CA PRO A 389 -10.49 -66.51 7.06
C PRO A 389 -9.54 -67.43 6.21
N SER A 390 -8.32 -66.94 5.97
CA SER A 390 -7.00 -67.63 6.09
C SER A 390 -6.30 -68.34 4.89
N SER A 391 -4.98 -68.56 5.07
CA SER A 391 -3.94 -69.15 4.18
C SER A 391 -3.59 -68.35 2.91
N LYS A 392 -2.34 -68.10 2.48
CA LYS A 392 -1.00 -68.78 2.46
C LYS A 392 -0.83 -69.89 1.40
N VAL A 393 0.12 -69.73 0.45
CA VAL A 393 1.27 -70.65 0.15
C VAL A 393 2.06 -70.22 -1.13
N TYR A 394 3.38 -70.51 -1.10
CA TYR A 394 4.49 -70.57 -2.09
C TYR A 394 4.44 -70.05 -3.56
N VAL A 395 5.51 -69.32 -3.91
CA VAL A 395 6.56 -69.56 -4.96
C VAL A 395 6.20 -70.24 -6.31
N GLY A 396 6.68 -69.62 -7.41
CA GLY A 396 6.90 -70.25 -8.73
C GLY A 396 7.75 -69.33 -9.65
N ASP A 397 8.64 -69.89 -10.48
CA ASP A 397 9.64 -69.20 -11.30
C ASP A 397 9.29 -69.07 -12.80
N THR A 398 10.18 -68.40 -13.58
CA THR A 398 10.33 -68.42 -15.06
C THR A 398 9.31 -67.66 -15.94
N ALA A 399 9.58 -67.31 -17.21
CA ALA A 399 10.81 -66.84 -17.89
C ALA A 399 10.48 -66.32 -19.32
N ASP A 400 11.38 -65.51 -19.89
CA ASP A 400 11.69 -65.25 -21.32
C ASP A 400 10.64 -65.40 -22.44
N ASN A 401 10.46 -64.32 -23.23
CA ASN A 401 11.06 -64.14 -24.59
C ASN A 401 10.56 -62.83 -25.26
N GLN A 402 11.41 -61.86 -25.63
CA GLN A 402 12.28 -61.75 -26.83
C GLN A 402 11.60 -61.33 -28.15
N ARG A 403 11.92 -60.11 -28.63
CA ARG A 403 12.70 -59.77 -29.87
C ARG A 403 12.78 -58.23 -29.97
N ALA A 404 13.92 -57.55 -30.12
CA ALA A 404 15.02 -57.62 -31.11
C ALA A 404 14.65 -56.97 -32.47
N SER A 405 15.50 -56.18 -33.15
CA SER A 405 16.75 -55.44 -32.78
C SER A 405 16.95 -54.29 -33.82
N ASP A 406 18.05 -53.55 -34.08
CA ASP A 406 19.50 -53.48 -33.73
C ASP A 406 20.04 -52.08 -34.19
N SER A 407 21.32 -51.62 -34.21
CA SER A 407 22.64 -52.08 -33.71
C SER A 407 23.65 -50.90 -33.68
N SER A 408 24.53 -50.83 -32.67
CA SER A 408 25.87 -50.16 -32.68
C SER A 408 25.93 -48.60 -32.82
N ASN A 409 26.98 -47.82 -32.50
CA ASN A 409 28.45 -47.96 -32.29
C ASN A 409 28.95 -46.76 -31.40
N LYS A 410 30.15 -46.62 -30.77
CA LYS A 410 31.32 -47.51 -30.52
C LYS A 410 32.09 -47.18 -29.20
N ARG A 411 33.18 -46.38 -29.20
CA ARG A 411 34.19 -46.08 -28.12
C ARG A 411 34.97 -44.77 -28.47
N GLY A 412 35.85 -44.12 -27.67
CA GLY A 412 36.43 -44.36 -26.32
C GLY A 412 37.52 -43.31 -25.92
N ASN A 413 38.24 -43.50 -24.81
CA ASN A 413 39.17 -42.52 -24.18
C ASN A 413 40.64 -42.55 -24.71
N LEU A 414 41.39 -41.43 -24.57
CA LEU A 414 42.78 -41.23 -24.04
C LEU A 414 43.23 -39.75 -24.30
N ILE A 415 43.80 -38.93 -23.39
CA ILE A 415 45.15 -38.84 -22.74
C ILE A 415 46.25 -38.08 -23.54
N ASN A 416 46.97 -37.17 -22.84
CA ASN A 416 48.26 -36.48 -23.09
C ASN A 416 48.40 -35.15 -23.91
N THR A 417 48.45 -34.03 -23.17
CA THR A 417 49.58 -33.09 -22.90
C THR A 417 50.63 -32.65 -23.97
N VAL A 418 51.17 -31.42 -23.76
CA VAL A 418 52.36 -30.75 -24.40
C VAL A 418 52.10 -30.21 -25.84
N THR A 419 52.55 -29.04 -26.34
CA THR A 419 53.56 -28.02 -25.93
C THR A 419 53.05 -26.59 -26.23
N ALA A 420 53.79 -25.55 -25.81
CA ALA A 420 53.58 -24.15 -26.20
C ALA A 420 54.66 -23.63 -27.18
N THR A 421 54.35 -22.57 -27.94
CA THR A 421 55.31 -21.67 -28.62
C THR A 421 54.72 -20.26 -28.68
N ALA A 422 55.57 -19.23 -28.68
CA ALA A 422 55.16 -17.82 -28.73
C ALA A 422 56.08 -16.98 -29.64
N ALA A 423 55.49 -15.98 -30.31
CA ALA A 423 56.10 -14.81 -30.94
C ALA A 423 54.93 -13.79 -31.15
N THR A 424 54.96 -12.48 -30.85
CA THR A 424 55.93 -11.40 -31.14
C THR A 424 56.05 -11.14 -32.65
N SER A 425 55.98 -9.91 -33.18
CA SER A 425 56.07 -8.55 -32.58
C SER A 425 55.30 -7.50 -33.46
N ASP A 426 55.46 -6.16 -33.45
CA ASP A 426 56.44 -5.24 -32.83
C ASP A 426 56.02 -3.74 -32.81
N THR A 427 56.62 -2.94 -31.89
CA THR A 427 56.92 -1.46 -31.97
C THR A 427 55.80 -0.40 -32.23
N SER A 428 55.93 0.91 -31.94
CA SER A 428 57.07 1.76 -31.47
C SER A 428 56.64 3.12 -30.83
N ASN A 429 57.42 3.56 -29.82
CA ASN A 429 57.96 4.93 -29.59
C ASN A 429 57.05 6.12 -29.14
N ASN A 430 57.53 7.15 -28.40
CA ASN A 430 58.75 7.35 -27.56
C ASN A 430 58.62 8.54 -26.55
N GLU A 431 59.42 8.50 -25.46
CA GLU A 431 60.22 9.58 -24.78
C GLU A 431 59.61 10.96 -24.36
N GLN A 432 59.71 11.38 -23.08
CA GLN A 432 60.75 12.22 -22.38
C GLN A 432 60.71 13.76 -22.68
N SER A 433 61.09 14.72 -21.81
CA SER A 433 61.74 14.77 -20.46
C SER A 433 61.57 16.13 -19.73
N SER A 434 61.70 16.14 -18.38
CA SER A 434 62.20 17.24 -17.47
C SER A 434 61.50 18.64 -17.47
N HIS A 435 61.36 19.41 -16.37
CA HIS A 435 62.15 19.58 -15.12
C HIS A 435 61.28 20.37 -14.06
N SER A 436 61.67 20.80 -12.84
CA SER A 436 62.90 20.69 -12.02
C SER A 436 62.69 20.64 -10.48
N SER A 437 62.37 21.76 -9.79
CA SER A 437 62.50 21.94 -8.31
C SER A 437 61.73 23.20 -7.77
N SER A 438 61.52 23.49 -6.47
CA SER A 438 62.11 22.99 -5.20
C SER A 438 61.27 23.30 -3.92
N LYS A 439 61.45 22.51 -2.82
CA LYS A 439 61.40 22.87 -1.36
C LYS A 439 60.09 23.46 -0.75
N ASN A 440 59.65 23.23 0.50
CA ASN A 440 60.08 22.51 1.73
C ASN A 440 58.81 21.84 2.38
N GLY A 441 58.82 20.98 3.41
CA GLY A 441 59.89 20.28 4.15
C GLY A 441 59.41 19.78 5.55
N ALA A 442 60.01 18.71 6.07
CA ALA A 442 59.89 18.14 7.45
C ALA A 442 58.51 17.52 7.86
N GLN A 443 58.41 16.53 8.76
CA GLN A 443 59.43 15.70 9.43
C GLN A 443 58.88 14.29 9.77
N THR A 444 59.76 13.28 9.85
CA THR A 444 59.47 11.96 10.44
C THR A 444 60.66 11.50 11.29
N TRP A 445 60.39 10.66 12.30
CA TRP A 445 61.43 9.95 13.05
C TRP A 445 60.98 8.50 13.34
N ASN A 446 61.77 7.53 12.89
CA ASN A 446 61.66 6.12 13.27
C ASN A 446 62.41 5.88 14.60
N TYR A 447 62.23 4.71 15.22
CA TYR A 447 63.34 3.75 15.42
C TYR A 447 62.85 2.36 15.86
N HIS A 448 63.68 1.34 15.65
CA HIS A 448 63.36 -0.07 15.92
C HIS A 448 63.81 -0.57 17.30
N VAL A 449 63.11 -1.62 17.74
CA VAL A 449 63.27 -2.44 18.95
C VAL A 449 64.70 -2.85 19.31
N LEU A 450 65.00 -2.90 20.61
CA LEU A 450 65.90 -3.90 21.23
C LEU A 450 65.22 -4.63 22.41
N PRO A 451 65.63 -5.87 22.77
CA PRO A 451 64.74 -6.81 23.45
C PRO A 451 65.01 -6.99 24.97
N SER A 452 64.13 -6.44 25.82
CA SER A 452 64.10 -6.74 27.27
C SER A 452 62.69 -6.94 27.87
N LEU A 453 61.65 -6.41 27.24
CA LEU A 453 60.27 -6.39 27.78
C LEU A 453 59.49 -7.71 27.61
N TYR A 454 59.92 -8.60 26.71
CA TYR A 454 59.13 -9.78 26.32
C TYR A 454 59.01 -10.85 27.42
N SER A 455 60.04 -11.05 28.26
CA SER A 455 60.02 -12.08 29.31
C SER A 455 59.21 -11.68 30.56
N VAL A 456 59.04 -10.38 30.81
CA VAL A 456 58.19 -9.86 31.90
C VAL A 456 56.72 -10.04 31.54
N TYR A 457 56.35 -9.76 30.28
CA TYR A 457 55.00 -9.90 29.76
C TYR A 457 54.47 -11.34 29.90
N GLN A 458 55.27 -12.35 29.53
CA GLN A 458 54.85 -13.75 29.68
C GLN A 458 54.70 -14.20 31.15
N LYS A 459 55.49 -13.67 32.10
CA LYS A 459 55.38 -14.07 33.52
C LYS A 459 54.18 -13.45 34.24
N LEU A 460 53.75 -12.24 33.87
CA LEU A 460 52.50 -11.65 34.38
C LEU A 460 51.24 -12.38 33.86
N HIS A 461 51.31 -12.97 32.67
CA HIS A 461 50.19 -13.70 32.07
C HIS A 461 49.88 -15.07 32.73
N ALA A 462 50.71 -15.53 33.68
CA ALA A 462 50.71 -16.90 34.17
C ALA A 462 50.02 -17.13 35.54
N ARG A 463 49.46 -16.09 36.21
CA ARG A 463 48.96 -16.23 37.60
C ARG A 463 47.63 -15.54 37.96
N VAL A 464 46.73 -15.35 37.00
CA VAL A 464 45.30 -15.14 37.32
C VAL A 464 44.59 -16.51 37.37
N ARG A 465 44.07 -16.90 38.54
CA ARG A 465 43.32 -18.15 38.71
C ARG A 465 42.04 -18.11 37.86
N THR A 466 41.84 -19.15 37.04
CA THR A 466 40.61 -19.34 36.28
C THR A 466 39.39 -19.48 37.20
N VAL A 467 38.56 -18.45 37.26
CA VAL A 467 37.12 -18.69 37.21
C VAL A 467 36.85 -19.20 35.79
N LYS A 468 36.36 -20.44 35.65
CA LYS A 468 35.87 -20.94 34.36
C LYS A 468 34.59 -20.20 34.00
N ILE A 469 34.75 -19.02 33.42
CA ILE A 469 33.75 -18.32 32.63
C ILE A 469 33.46 -19.21 31.44
N ASP A 470 32.35 -19.96 31.51
CA ASP A 470 32.04 -20.99 30.53
C ASP A 470 31.57 -20.38 29.21
N ARG A 471 32.54 -20.04 28.34
CA ARG A 471 32.28 -19.63 26.95
C ARG A 471 31.41 -20.66 26.21
N GLN A 472 31.48 -21.94 26.57
CA GLN A 472 30.69 -23.00 25.94
C GLN A 472 29.18 -22.84 26.19
N SER A 473 28.77 -22.28 27.33
CA SER A 473 27.35 -22.09 27.66
C SER A 473 26.61 -21.19 26.67
N ILE A 474 27.21 -20.05 26.29
CA ILE A 474 26.65 -19.11 25.29
C ILE A 474 26.74 -19.69 23.88
N ILE A 475 27.90 -20.28 23.52
CA ILE A 475 28.16 -20.88 22.20
C ILE A 475 27.11 -21.95 21.83
N ASN A 476 26.60 -22.68 22.83
CA ASN A 476 25.72 -23.82 22.61
C ASN A 476 24.27 -23.45 22.28
N ASP A 477 23.77 -22.24 22.57
CA ASP A 477 22.32 -21.96 22.51
C ASP A 477 21.80 -21.44 21.16
N TYR A 478 22.64 -20.79 20.35
CA TYR A 478 22.23 -20.32 19.02
C TYR A 478 21.99 -21.44 17.99
N ARG A 479 22.36 -22.69 18.30
CA ARG A 479 22.17 -23.89 17.46
C ARG A 479 21.15 -24.90 18.03
N LYS A 480 20.52 -24.56 19.17
CA LYS A 480 19.55 -25.42 19.86
C LYS A 480 18.11 -25.04 19.54
N VAL A 481 17.27 -26.05 19.45
CA VAL A 481 15.80 -25.92 19.46
C VAL A 481 15.20 -26.71 20.62
N GLU A 482 14.14 -26.19 21.24
CA GLU A 482 13.27 -26.93 22.16
C GLU A 482 11.91 -27.17 21.49
N VAL A 483 11.27 -28.29 21.83
CA VAL A 483 9.94 -28.68 21.32
C VAL A 483 8.98 -28.72 22.49
N MET A 484 7.87 -27.99 22.40
CA MET A 484 6.81 -28.04 23.41
C MET A 484 5.42 -27.67 22.82
N PRO A 485 4.31 -28.02 23.51
CA PRO A 485 2.98 -27.52 23.16
C PRO A 485 2.94 -25.99 23.14
N TRP A 486 2.02 -25.40 22.37
CA TRP A 486 1.83 -23.94 22.34
C TRP A 486 1.56 -23.36 23.73
N VAL A 487 2.33 -22.34 24.09
CA VAL A 487 2.17 -21.53 25.30
C VAL A 487 2.16 -20.08 24.85
N SER A 488 1.06 -19.41 25.14
CA SER A 488 0.74 -18.02 24.78
C SER A 488 1.92 -17.08 25.01
N SER A 489 2.29 -16.86 26.28
CA SER A 489 3.33 -15.94 26.75
C SER A 489 4.77 -16.41 26.52
N LYS A 490 5.02 -17.21 25.47
CA LYS A 490 6.35 -17.71 25.10
C LYS A 490 6.56 -17.74 23.59
N HIS A 491 5.55 -18.19 22.82
CA HIS A 491 5.73 -18.50 21.39
C HIS A 491 4.94 -17.53 20.48
N ASN A 492 4.32 -16.51 21.05
CA ASN A 492 3.60 -15.44 20.36
C ASN A 492 4.52 -14.44 19.60
N MET A 493 5.84 -14.57 19.71
CA MET A 493 6.83 -13.71 19.06
C MET A 493 7.50 -14.41 17.87
N GLY A 494 7.49 -13.77 16.69
CA GLY A 494 8.21 -14.24 15.51
C GLY A 494 7.84 -15.67 15.11
N PHE A 495 6.54 -15.98 15.05
CA PHE A 495 6.03 -17.33 14.84
C PHE A 495 5.51 -17.53 13.42
N ALA A 496 5.72 -18.73 12.88
CA ALA A 496 5.30 -19.09 11.54
C ALA A 496 4.51 -20.40 11.51
N PHE A 497 3.51 -20.46 10.63
CA PHE A 497 2.81 -21.69 10.28
C PHE A 497 2.28 -21.64 8.85
N ASN A 498 1.84 -22.79 8.31
CA ASN A 498 1.37 -22.91 6.94
C ASN A 498 -0.16 -22.91 6.81
N ARG A 499 -0.63 -22.91 5.56
CA ARG A 499 -2.04 -22.98 5.15
C ARG A 499 -2.82 -24.14 5.79
N THR A 500 -2.17 -25.29 6.04
CA THR A 500 -2.78 -26.45 6.69
C THR A 500 -3.04 -26.21 8.18
N THR A 501 -2.09 -25.62 8.91
CA THR A 501 -2.29 -25.22 10.31
C THR A 501 -3.41 -24.18 10.41
N TRP A 502 -3.38 -23.13 9.58
CA TRP A 502 -4.41 -22.09 9.55
C TRP A 502 -5.82 -22.65 9.25
N SER A 503 -5.96 -23.50 8.23
CA SER A 503 -7.24 -24.11 7.86
C SER A 503 -7.89 -24.88 9.02
N ASN A 504 -7.09 -25.47 9.90
CA ASN A 504 -7.59 -26.14 11.10
C ASN A 504 -7.93 -25.16 12.23
N ILE A 505 -7.13 -24.10 12.44
CA ILE A 505 -7.46 -23.00 13.37
C ILE A 505 -8.79 -22.35 12.99
N ARG A 506 -8.99 -22.03 11.70
CA ARG A 506 -10.21 -21.38 11.20
C ARG A 506 -11.48 -22.23 11.36
N LYS A 507 -11.38 -23.57 11.21
CA LYS A 507 -12.51 -24.47 11.55
C LYS A 507 -12.94 -24.37 13.02
N CYS A 508 -12.02 -23.96 13.89
CA CYS A 508 -12.25 -23.70 15.32
C CYS A 508 -12.55 -22.22 15.64
N ALA A 509 -12.86 -21.36 14.65
CA ALA A 509 -13.07 -19.92 14.87
C ALA A 509 -14.11 -19.59 15.96
N ARG A 510 -15.15 -20.41 16.14
CA ARG A 510 -16.10 -20.23 17.27
C ARG A 510 -15.40 -20.28 18.63
N HIS A 511 -14.47 -21.22 18.85
CA HIS A 511 -13.68 -21.32 20.07
C HIS A 511 -12.67 -20.17 20.25
N PHE A 512 -12.30 -19.47 19.17
CA PHE A 512 -11.47 -18.26 19.24
C PHE A 512 -12.34 -17.04 19.62
N CYS A 513 -13.44 -16.85 18.89
CA CYS A 513 -14.29 -15.68 18.98
C CYS A 513 -15.19 -15.66 20.22
N THR A 514 -15.55 -16.81 20.81
CA THR A 514 -16.36 -16.84 22.04
C THR A 514 -15.55 -17.11 23.32
N TYR A 515 -14.22 -17.07 23.26
CA TYR A 515 -13.37 -17.07 24.46
C TYR A 515 -13.20 -15.63 24.94
N ASP A 516 -13.70 -15.32 26.13
CA ASP A 516 -13.66 -13.98 26.74
C ASP A 516 -12.25 -13.65 27.26
N ASP A 517 -11.41 -13.29 26.29
CA ASP A 517 -10.07 -12.77 26.47
C ASP A 517 -9.77 -11.87 25.26
N TYR A 518 -9.47 -10.59 25.49
CA TYR A 518 -9.06 -9.67 24.42
C TYR A 518 -7.69 -10.03 23.82
N ASN A 519 -6.92 -10.94 24.43
CA ASN A 519 -5.64 -11.39 23.90
C ASN A 519 -5.84 -12.51 22.86
N TRP A 520 -5.34 -12.29 21.64
CA TRP A 520 -5.46 -13.23 20.53
C TRP A 520 -4.68 -14.54 20.78
N ASP A 521 -3.54 -14.47 21.48
CA ASP A 521 -2.64 -15.59 21.72
C ASP A 521 -3.19 -16.58 22.77
N TRP A 522 -3.87 -16.05 23.80
CA TRP A 522 -4.61 -16.85 24.78
C TRP A 522 -5.85 -17.48 24.17
N SER A 523 -6.53 -16.77 23.26
CA SER A 523 -7.62 -17.30 22.44
C SER A 523 -7.15 -18.44 21.53
N LEU A 524 -5.95 -18.31 20.94
CA LEU A 524 -5.30 -19.39 20.17
C LEU A 524 -4.87 -20.57 21.05
N GLN A 525 -4.43 -20.32 22.30
CA GLN A 525 -4.17 -21.39 23.27
C GLN A 525 -5.48 -22.12 23.69
N HIS A 526 -6.60 -21.42 23.84
CA HIS A 526 -7.91 -22.05 24.05
C HIS A 526 -8.27 -22.98 22.88
N VAL A 527 -8.21 -22.49 21.64
CA VAL A 527 -8.44 -23.28 20.41
C VAL A 527 -7.57 -24.54 20.36
N SER A 528 -6.27 -24.39 20.65
CA SER A 528 -5.30 -25.47 20.69
C SER A 528 -5.60 -26.54 21.76
N GLN A 529 -6.18 -26.14 22.89
CA GLN A 529 -6.46 -27.06 23.99
C GLN A 529 -7.85 -27.72 23.91
N GLN A 530 -8.86 -27.02 23.36
CA GLN A 530 -10.28 -27.39 23.43
C GLN A 530 -10.92 -27.84 22.10
N CYS A 531 -10.37 -27.46 20.94
CA CYS A 531 -11.00 -27.74 19.63
C CYS A 531 -10.09 -28.49 18.64
N LEU A 532 -8.79 -28.19 18.60
CA LEU A 532 -7.89 -28.82 17.62
C LEU A 532 -7.58 -30.29 17.96
N ARG A 533 -8.02 -31.22 17.10
CA ARG A 533 -7.70 -32.67 17.17
C ARG A 533 -6.18 -32.95 17.19
N ARG A 534 -5.39 -32.13 16.49
CA ARG A 534 -3.93 -32.05 16.65
C ARG A 534 -3.58 -30.70 17.29
N LYS A 535 -3.24 -30.71 18.58
CA LYS A 535 -2.90 -29.50 19.35
C LYS A 535 -1.69 -28.79 18.74
N LEU A 536 -1.63 -27.47 18.87
CA LEU A 536 -0.49 -26.70 18.39
C LEU A 536 0.77 -27.08 19.17
N HIS A 537 1.84 -27.41 18.44
CA HIS A 537 3.17 -27.74 18.96
C HIS A 537 4.19 -26.87 18.25
N ALA A 538 5.02 -26.20 19.04
CA ALA A 538 6.01 -25.25 18.58
C ALA A 538 7.41 -25.86 18.69
N MET A 539 8.20 -25.71 17.62
CA MET A 539 9.66 -25.77 17.69
C MET A 539 10.17 -24.35 17.90
N ILE A 540 10.94 -24.11 18.96
CA ILE A 540 11.40 -22.77 19.37
C ILE A 540 12.92 -22.74 19.42
N VAL A 541 13.53 -21.66 18.92
CA VAL A 541 14.97 -21.42 18.99
C VAL A 541 15.39 -21.05 20.42
N LYS A 542 16.58 -21.50 20.86
CA LYS A 542 17.14 -21.08 22.16
C LYS A 542 17.82 -19.71 22.10
N GLY A 543 18.64 -19.47 21.06
CA GLY A 543 19.11 -18.13 20.71
C GLY A 543 18.10 -17.40 19.82
N PRO A 544 17.44 -16.33 20.29
CA PRO A 544 16.42 -15.59 19.52
C PRO A 544 16.97 -14.97 18.23
N ARG A 545 16.12 -14.97 17.21
CA ARG A 545 16.29 -14.32 15.90
C ARG A 545 15.28 -13.20 15.65
N VAL A 546 14.24 -13.11 16.48
CA VAL A 546 13.30 -11.99 16.56
C VAL A 546 13.33 -11.44 17.98
N PHE A 547 13.46 -10.12 18.12
CA PHE A 547 13.59 -9.42 19.39
C PHE A 547 12.52 -8.34 19.50
N HIS A 548 11.75 -8.34 20.59
CA HIS A 548 10.81 -7.25 20.89
C HIS A 548 11.58 -6.05 21.47
N ILE A 549 11.62 -4.94 20.74
CA ILE A 549 12.27 -3.69 21.12
C ILE A 549 11.29 -2.68 21.77
N GLY A 550 9.99 -2.93 21.73
CA GLY A 550 8.94 -2.09 22.35
C GLY A 550 9.13 -1.84 23.84
N GLU A 551 9.23 -0.56 24.24
CA GLU A 551 9.22 -0.13 25.66
C GLU A 551 7.94 0.62 26.08
N CYS A 552 6.99 0.82 25.16
CA CYS A 552 5.70 1.46 25.40
C CYS A 552 4.52 0.65 24.80
N GLY A 553 3.34 0.73 25.43
CA GLY A 553 2.13 -0.01 25.05
C GLY A 553 1.24 -0.34 26.25
N VAL A 554 0.13 -1.05 26.01
CA VAL A 554 -0.93 -1.35 27.01
C VAL A 554 -0.41 -1.94 28.34
N HIS A 555 0.70 -2.68 28.31
CA HIS A 555 1.28 -3.35 29.47
C HIS A 555 2.44 -2.59 30.14
N HIS A 556 2.79 -1.40 29.66
CA HIS A 556 3.96 -0.64 30.11
C HIS A 556 3.53 0.64 30.84
N LYS A 557 4.16 0.93 31.99
CA LYS A 557 3.83 2.08 32.86
C LYS A 557 4.75 3.31 32.66
N ASN A 558 5.78 3.21 31.81
CA ASN A 558 6.67 4.33 31.52
C ASN A 558 6.01 5.29 30.53
N LYS A 559 6.31 6.59 30.67
CA LYS A 559 5.91 7.66 29.74
C LYS A 559 6.98 7.97 28.67
N ASN A 560 8.24 7.63 28.93
CA ASN A 560 9.33 7.78 27.96
C ASN A 560 9.35 6.54 27.05
N CYS A 561 9.42 6.76 25.74
CA CYS A 561 9.15 5.75 24.71
C CYS A 561 10.36 5.43 23.81
N GLU A 562 11.57 5.83 24.20
CA GLU A 562 12.79 5.78 23.40
C GLU A 562 13.33 4.37 23.16
N SER A 563 13.18 3.88 21.94
CA SER A 563 13.65 2.56 21.48
C SER A 563 15.19 2.40 21.48
N ASN A 564 15.92 3.52 21.39
CA ASN A 564 17.38 3.56 21.19
C ASN A 564 18.16 2.77 22.25
N GLN A 565 17.70 2.77 23.50
CA GLN A 565 18.32 2.00 24.59
C GLN A 565 18.12 0.48 24.48
N VAL A 566 17.13 -0.02 23.76
CA VAL A 566 16.93 -1.47 23.56
C VAL A 566 17.57 -1.93 22.26
N ILE A 567 17.50 -1.11 21.20
CA ILE A 567 18.13 -1.39 19.90
C ILE A 567 19.64 -1.55 20.06
N SER A 568 20.30 -0.64 20.77
CA SER A 568 21.74 -0.75 21.08
C SER A 568 22.10 -2.05 21.82
N LYS A 569 21.24 -2.53 22.72
CA LYS A 569 21.41 -3.84 23.40
C LYS A 569 21.26 -5.01 22.40
N VAL A 570 20.23 -5.00 21.56
CA VAL A 570 19.99 -6.06 20.54
C VAL A 570 21.14 -6.09 19.51
N GLN A 571 21.56 -4.93 19.00
CA GLN A 571 22.72 -4.81 18.09
C GLN A 571 24.02 -5.30 18.74
N HIS A 572 24.25 -5.02 20.03
CA HIS A 572 25.41 -5.54 20.76
C HIS A 572 25.40 -7.07 20.84
N VAL A 573 24.24 -7.67 21.10
CA VAL A 573 24.08 -9.14 21.13
C VAL A 573 24.31 -9.76 19.75
N LEU A 574 23.75 -9.17 18.70
CA LEU A 574 23.96 -9.64 17.31
C LEU A 574 25.43 -9.49 16.88
N ARG A 575 26.10 -8.40 17.28
CA ARG A 575 27.54 -8.18 17.06
C ARG A 575 28.38 -9.28 17.74
N ILE A 576 28.03 -9.71 18.96
CA ILE A 576 28.67 -10.85 19.63
C ILE A 576 28.39 -12.16 18.88
N ALA A 577 27.14 -12.43 18.49
CA ALA A 577 26.76 -13.65 17.78
C ALA A 577 27.44 -13.78 16.40
N ARG A 578 27.58 -12.65 15.69
CA ARG A 578 28.32 -12.53 14.42
C ARG A 578 29.81 -12.82 14.62
N ASN A 579 30.47 -12.07 15.52
CA ASN A 579 31.91 -12.23 15.78
C ASN A 579 32.27 -13.66 16.28
N SER A 580 31.35 -14.32 16.99
CA SER A 580 31.54 -15.69 17.49
C SER A 580 31.00 -16.79 16.55
N HIS A 581 30.61 -16.45 15.32
CA HIS A 581 30.16 -17.41 14.28
C HIS A 581 29.00 -18.32 14.75
N GLN A 582 28.06 -17.72 15.48
CA GLN A 582 26.85 -18.36 16.02
C GLN A 582 25.63 -18.23 15.09
N LEU A 583 25.62 -17.17 14.26
CA LEU A 583 24.66 -16.97 13.18
C LEU A 583 25.00 -17.88 11.98
N PHE A 584 24.00 -18.19 11.15
CA PHE A 584 24.08 -19.16 10.04
C PHE A 584 24.60 -20.56 10.46
N PRO A 585 23.98 -21.22 11.46
CA PRO A 585 24.44 -22.51 11.96
C PRO A 585 24.22 -23.64 10.94
N ARG A 586 25.22 -24.50 10.73
CA ARG A 586 25.14 -25.63 9.78
C ARG A 586 24.17 -26.76 10.19
N SER A 587 23.73 -26.80 11.44
CA SER A 587 22.84 -27.85 11.96
C SER A 587 22.10 -27.40 13.23
N LEU A 588 20.91 -27.97 13.43
CA LEU A 588 20.09 -27.81 14.63
C LEU A 588 20.18 -29.04 15.53
N THR A 589 20.31 -28.80 16.84
CA THR A 589 20.29 -29.82 17.90
C THR A 589 19.04 -29.67 18.76
N LEU A 590 18.30 -30.75 18.97
CA LEU A 590 17.15 -30.77 19.87
C LEU A 590 17.62 -30.84 21.34
N THR A 591 17.17 -29.91 22.19
CA THR A 591 17.33 -30.03 23.64
C THR A 591 16.23 -30.89 24.23
N VAL A 592 16.59 -31.72 25.23
CA VAL A 592 15.62 -32.39 26.10
C VAL A 592 14.68 -31.33 26.69
N PRO A 593 13.35 -31.45 26.51
CA PRO A 593 12.41 -30.46 27.01
C PRO A 593 12.41 -30.43 28.53
N SER A 594 12.38 -29.22 29.09
CA SER A 594 12.28 -29.02 30.54
C SER A 594 10.99 -29.64 31.11
N LEU A 595 11.05 -30.25 32.31
CA LEU A 595 9.91 -30.95 32.93
C LEU A 595 8.73 -30.00 33.21
N MET A 596 7.81 -29.91 32.24
CA MET A 596 6.65 -29.03 32.31
C MET A 596 5.53 -29.63 33.18
N LYS A 597 5.13 -28.88 34.22
CA LYS A 597 3.79 -29.05 34.81
C LYS A 597 2.74 -28.82 33.74
N LYS A 598 1.68 -29.66 33.69
CA LYS A 598 0.56 -29.50 32.75
C LYS A 598 -0.01 -28.08 32.86
N SER A 599 0.08 -27.30 31.77
CA SER A 599 -0.47 -25.96 31.68
C SER A 599 -2.00 -26.04 31.71
N LYS A 600 -2.60 -25.85 32.89
CA LYS A 600 -4.06 -25.72 33.05
C LYS A 600 -4.51 -24.46 32.32
N LEU A 601 -5.48 -24.60 31.42
CA LEU A 601 -6.11 -23.44 30.76
C LEU A 601 -6.63 -22.47 31.83
N ARG A 602 -6.28 -21.19 31.68
CA ARG A 602 -6.75 -20.14 32.60
C ARG A 602 -8.18 -19.74 32.24
N LYS A 603 -8.89 -19.14 33.21
CA LYS A 603 -10.01 -18.24 32.89
C LYS A 603 -9.38 -17.04 32.13
N GLY A 604 -10.09 -16.49 31.14
CA GLY A 604 -9.53 -15.43 30.30
C GLY A 604 -9.24 -14.14 31.07
N ASN A 605 -8.59 -13.19 30.41
CA ASN A 605 -8.32 -11.85 30.94
C ASN A 605 -9.51 -10.88 30.81
N GLY A 606 -10.66 -11.33 30.28
CA GLY A 606 -11.85 -10.50 30.11
C GLY A 606 -11.74 -9.55 28.92
N GLY A 607 -12.45 -8.42 28.98
CA GLY A 607 -12.47 -7.40 27.93
C GLY A 607 -13.10 -7.82 26.60
N TRP A 608 -13.76 -8.99 26.55
CA TRP A 608 -14.32 -9.59 25.34
C TRP A 608 -15.67 -10.27 25.64
N GLY A 609 -16.51 -9.62 26.45
CA GLY A 609 -17.85 -10.11 26.83
C GLY A 609 -18.95 -9.82 25.81
N ASP A 610 -18.81 -8.76 25.00
CA ASP A 610 -19.85 -8.25 24.09
C ASP A 610 -20.09 -9.18 22.89
N LEU A 611 -21.35 -9.58 22.69
CA LEU A 611 -21.72 -10.48 21.59
C LEU A 611 -21.48 -9.87 20.20
N ARG A 612 -21.54 -8.54 20.04
CA ARG A 612 -21.27 -7.89 18.75
C ARG A 612 -19.82 -8.15 18.32
N ASP A 613 -18.87 -8.07 19.26
CA ASP A 613 -17.46 -8.37 18.99
C ASP A 613 -17.23 -9.86 18.64
N HIS A 614 -17.98 -10.76 19.27
CA HIS A 614 -17.97 -12.20 18.92
C HIS A 614 -18.51 -12.43 17.52
N GLU A 615 -19.61 -11.78 17.15
CA GLU A 615 -20.24 -11.91 15.83
C GLU A 615 -19.39 -11.29 14.71
N LEU A 616 -18.77 -10.13 14.95
CA LEU A 616 -17.83 -9.51 14.01
C LEU A 616 -16.62 -10.43 13.76
N CYS A 617 -16.01 -10.95 14.84
CA CYS A 617 -14.93 -11.93 14.78
C CYS A 617 -15.34 -13.21 14.02
N LEU A 618 -16.55 -13.72 14.26
CA LEU A 618 -17.07 -14.88 13.54
C LEU A 618 -17.27 -14.57 12.05
N ASN A 619 -17.88 -13.43 11.72
CA ASN A 619 -18.13 -13.03 10.35
C ASN A 619 -16.82 -12.89 9.55
N MET A 620 -15.74 -12.36 10.15
CA MET A 620 -14.38 -12.31 9.57
C MET A 620 -13.76 -13.68 9.25
N THR A 621 -14.35 -14.79 9.70
CA THR A 621 -13.84 -16.16 9.46
C THR A 621 -14.77 -17.03 8.61
N LEU A 622 -15.96 -16.54 8.27
CA LEU A 622 -16.91 -17.23 7.40
C LEU A 622 -16.49 -17.08 5.92
N PRO A 623 -16.75 -18.09 5.06
CA PRO A 623 -16.72 -17.89 3.61
C PRO A 623 -17.71 -16.79 3.19
N THR A 624 -17.36 -16.01 2.17
CA THR A 624 -18.10 -14.82 1.71
C THR A 624 -19.59 -15.11 1.44
N SER A 625 -19.90 -16.28 0.86
CA SER A 625 -21.28 -16.73 0.63
C SER A 625 -22.12 -16.92 1.90
N LYS A 626 -21.50 -17.11 3.08
CA LYS A 626 -22.16 -17.17 4.38
C LYS A 626 -22.14 -15.84 5.15
N GLN A 627 -21.30 -14.87 4.75
CA GLN A 627 -21.39 -13.49 5.24
C GLN A 627 -22.62 -12.79 4.65
N LEU A 628 -22.83 -12.86 3.32
CA LEU A 628 -24.00 -12.28 2.65
C LEU A 628 -25.32 -12.79 3.25
N ALA A 629 -25.47 -14.11 3.39
CA ALA A 629 -26.67 -14.74 3.92
C ALA A 629 -27.05 -14.26 5.34
N ARG A 630 -26.09 -13.80 6.14
CA ARG A 630 -26.33 -13.24 7.48
C ARG A 630 -26.63 -11.75 7.46
N HIS A 631 -25.96 -10.97 6.62
CA HIS A 631 -26.29 -9.54 6.44
C HIS A 631 -27.73 -9.36 5.96
N VAL A 632 -28.17 -10.15 4.97
CA VAL A 632 -29.56 -10.17 4.50
C VAL A 632 -30.53 -10.51 5.64
N GLY A 633 -30.18 -11.49 6.49
CA GLY A 633 -31.00 -11.86 7.66
C GLY A 633 -31.17 -10.73 8.69
N HIS A 634 -30.13 -9.92 8.92
CA HIS A 634 -30.19 -8.82 9.90
C HIS A 634 -30.86 -7.56 9.32
N LEU A 635 -30.59 -7.22 8.05
CA LEU A 635 -31.32 -6.17 7.32
C LEU A 635 -32.83 -6.45 7.29
N ASN A 636 -33.23 -7.70 7.02
CA ASN A 636 -34.64 -8.13 7.07
C ASN A 636 -35.27 -8.09 8.48
N SER A 637 -34.48 -7.88 9.53
CA SER A 637 -34.98 -7.63 10.89
C SER A 637 -35.21 -6.14 11.14
N LEU A 638 -34.31 -5.27 10.66
CA LEU A 638 -34.39 -3.81 10.84
C LEU A 638 -35.43 -3.16 9.90
N LEU A 639 -35.61 -3.71 8.70
CA LEU A 639 -36.60 -3.24 7.72
C LEU A 639 -38.07 -3.53 8.13
N LYS A 640 -38.32 -4.31 9.19
CA LYS A 640 -39.69 -4.64 9.63
C LYS A 640 -40.35 -3.59 10.53
N THR A 641 -39.60 -2.58 10.97
CA THR A 641 -40.09 -1.52 11.89
C THR A 641 -40.25 -0.15 11.22
N ALA A 642 -40.08 -0.05 9.90
CA ALA A 642 -40.19 1.21 9.17
C ALA A 642 -41.18 1.12 7.99
N THR A 643 -42.08 2.11 7.93
CA THR A 643 -42.93 2.51 6.79
C THR A 643 -43.74 1.43 6.07
N THR A 644 -45.04 1.40 6.36
CA THR A 644 -46.08 1.03 5.38
C THR A 644 -46.08 2.03 4.21
N ALA A 645 -45.63 1.61 3.04
CA ALA A 645 -45.77 2.35 1.77
C ALA A 645 -45.99 1.37 0.60
N SER A 646 -46.64 1.86 -0.47
CA SER A 646 -47.20 1.02 -1.54
C SER A 646 -46.20 0.05 -2.18
N ALA A 647 -46.57 -1.23 -2.26
CA ALA A 647 -45.74 -2.27 -2.86
C ALA A 647 -45.93 -2.37 -4.37
N VAL A 648 -44.98 -1.84 -5.15
CA VAL A 648 -44.78 -2.24 -6.54
C VAL A 648 -43.83 -3.43 -6.55
N SER A 649 -44.20 -4.51 -7.24
CA SER A 649 -43.53 -5.82 -7.18
C SER A 649 -42.19 -5.85 -7.94
N ALA A 650 -41.13 -5.34 -7.31
CA ALA A 650 -39.77 -5.69 -7.70
C ALA A 650 -39.48 -7.13 -7.22
N GLN A 651 -39.46 -8.10 -8.15
CA GLN A 651 -39.09 -9.48 -7.82
C GLN A 651 -37.61 -9.56 -7.43
N ASN A 652 -37.33 -9.94 -6.19
CA ASN A 652 -35.97 -10.24 -5.73
C ASN A 652 -35.43 -11.51 -6.41
N ASN A 653 -34.85 -11.35 -7.60
CA ASN A 653 -34.10 -12.39 -8.28
C ASN A 653 -32.73 -12.62 -7.60
N TYR A 654 -32.07 -13.73 -7.93
CA TYR A 654 -30.87 -14.22 -7.23
C TYR A 654 -29.60 -13.35 -7.43
N PHE A 655 -29.71 -12.23 -8.15
CA PHE A 655 -28.59 -11.49 -8.72
C PHE A 655 -28.41 -10.07 -8.15
N THR A 656 -29.27 -9.64 -7.22
CA THR A 656 -29.30 -8.26 -6.66
C THR A 656 -28.03 -7.80 -5.90
N TYR A 657 -27.02 -8.66 -5.75
CA TYR A 657 -25.71 -8.33 -5.20
C TYR A 657 -24.63 -8.06 -6.27
N VAL A 658 -24.90 -8.35 -7.55
CA VAL A 658 -23.98 -8.15 -8.68
C VAL A 658 -24.48 -6.99 -9.54
N ARG A 659 -23.75 -5.87 -9.52
CA ARG A 659 -24.00 -4.75 -10.45
C ARG A 659 -23.30 -4.90 -11.80
N GLU A 660 -22.40 -5.88 -11.94
CA GLU A 660 -21.57 -6.03 -13.13
C GLU A 660 -22.42 -6.25 -14.39
N LEU A 661 -22.26 -5.34 -15.35
CA LEU A 661 -23.07 -5.22 -16.57
C LEU A 661 -22.84 -6.39 -17.56
N SER A 662 -21.72 -7.10 -17.42
CA SER A 662 -21.45 -8.35 -18.14
C SER A 662 -22.01 -9.61 -17.45
N HIS A 663 -22.68 -9.49 -16.29
CA HIS A 663 -23.34 -10.62 -15.64
C HIS A 663 -24.77 -10.82 -16.19
N PRO A 664 -25.12 -11.97 -16.81
CA PRO A 664 -26.46 -12.17 -17.34
C PRO A 664 -27.47 -12.38 -16.21
N ILE A 665 -28.57 -11.63 -16.23
CA ILE A 665 -29.71 -11.83 -15.32
C ILE A 665 -30.93 -12.37 -16.08
N ALA A 666 -31.81 -13.07 -15.38
CA ALA A 666 -33.01 -13.69 -15.98
C ALA A 666 -34.14 -12.67 -16.27
N ARG A 667 -33.89 -11.69 -17.14
CA ARG A 667 -34.92 -10.89 -17.82
C ARG A 667 -34.52 -10.61 -19.27
N GLU A 668 -35.51 -10.33 -20.10
CA GLU A 668 -35.36 -9.79 -21.46
C GLU A 668 -35.91 -8.37 -21.48
N PRO A 669 -35.27 -7.41 -22.17
CA PRO A 669 -35.82 -6.07 -22.32
C PRO A 669 -37.01 -6.05 -23.31
N PRO A 670 -38.06 -5.27 -23.04
CA PRO A 670 -39.08 -4.98 -24.04
C PRO A 670 -38.48 -4.13 -25.17
N ILE A 671 -38.61 -4.60 -26.41
CA ILE A 671 -38.32 -3.81 -27.61
C ILE A 671 -39.56 -2.96 -27.91
N VAL A 672 -39.38 -1.64 -27.93
CA VAL A 672 -40.44 -0.62 -28.01
C VAL A 672 -40.05 0.49 -28.99
N LYS A 673 -40.94 1.46 -29.24
CA LYS A 673 -40.59 2.67 -30.01
C LYS A 673 -39.79 3.67 -29.17
N ALA A 674 -39.08 4.57 -29.83
CA ALA A 674 -38.33 5.64 -29.15
C ALA A 674 -39.23 6.51 -28.26
N GLU A 675 -40.42 6.88 -28.76
CA GLU A 675 -41.43 7.64 -28.00
C GLU A 675 -41.94 6.90 -26.75
N GLU A 676 -42.01 5.56 -26.80
CA GLU A 676 -42.45 4.71 -25.69
C GLU A 676 -41.31 4.53 -24.65
N ALA A 677 -40.06 4.36 -25.11
CA ALA A 677 -38.89 4.19 -24.26
C ALA A 677 -38.58 5.45 -23.42
N VAL A 678 -38.68 6.65 -24.02
CA VAL A 678 -38.40 7.92 -23.31
C VAL A 678 -39.52 8.35 -22.36
N ALA A 679 -40.70 7.73 -22.43
CA ALA A 679 -41.85 8.06 -21.59
C ALA A 679 -41.62 7.83 -20.08
N CYS A 680 -40.52 7.15 -19.71
CA CYS A 680 -40.10 7.00 -18.32
C CYS A 680 -39.57 8.30 -17.68
N ILE A 681 -39.10 9.28 -18.48
CA ILE A 681 -38.46 10.52 -18.03
C ILE A 681 -39.49 11.55 -17.53
N LYS A 682 -39.14 12.23 -16.44
CA LYS A 682 -39.95 13.20 -15.67
C LYS A 682 -39.18 14.48 -15.39
N SER A 683 -39.88 15.52 -14.94
CA SER A 683 -39.27 16.77 -14.50
C SER A 683 -38.29 16.55 -13.35
N GLY A 684 -37.11 17.18 -13.43
CA GLY A 684 -36.03 17.06 -12.45
C GLY A 684 -35.15 15.81 -12.56
N ASP A 685 -35.44 14.87 -13.48
CA ASP A 685 -34.57 13.71 -13.71
C ASP A 685 -33.19 14.12 -14.27
N THR A 686 -32.15 13.35 -13.94
CA THR A 686 -30.84 13.42 -14.59
C THR A 686 -30.73 12.31 -15.65
N VAL A 687 -30.56 12.68 -16.91
CA VAL A 687 -30.33 11.76 -18.03
C VAL A 687 -28.84 11.73 -18.36
N PHE A 688 -28.24 10.55 -18.42
CA PHE A 688 -26.90 10.35 -19.02
C PHE A 688 -27.04 9.95 -20.49
N ALA A 689 -26.20 10.51 -21.36
CA ALA A 689 -26.12 10.11 -22.77
C ALA A 689 -24.69 9.69 -23.16
N GLY A 690 -24.58 8.52 -23.82
CA GLY A 690 -23.34 8.06 -24.45
C GLY A 690 -22.79 9.07 -25.46
N GLY A 691 -21.47 9.13 -25.59
CA GLY A 691 -20.76 10.13 -26.38
C GLY A 691 -20.18 9.63 -27.71
N ALA A 692 -19.40 10.49 -28.37
CA ALA A 692 -18.72 10.26 -29.63
C ALA A 692 -19.64 9.61 -30.69
N ALA A 693 -19.12 8.65 -31.46
CA ALA A 693 -19.90 7.91 -32.45
C ALA A 693 -20.96 6.96 -31.83
N SER A 694 -21.06 6.85 -30.50
CA SER A 694 -22.15 6.15 -29.79
C SER A 694 -23.29 7.07 -29.33
N THR A 695 -23.32 8.32 -29.78
CA THR A 695 -24.37 9.27 -29.39
C THR A 695 -25.75 8.73 -29.80
N PRO A 696 -26.69 8.48 -28.86
CA PRO A 696 -27.97 7.83 -29.14
C PRO A 696 -28.99 8.85 -29.69
N VAL A 697 -28.75 9.31 -30.93
CA VAL A 697 -29.48 10.44 -31.55
C VAL A 697 -31.00 10.20 -31.62
N ALA A 698 -31.48 8.98 -31.88
CA ALA A 698 -32.92 8.71 -31.95
C ALA A 698 -33.59 8.86 -30.58
N LEU A 699 -32.97 8.34 -29.51
CA LEU A 699 -33.45 8.52 -28.13
C LEU A 699 -33.39 9.99 -27.69
N LEU A 700 -32.33 10.73 -28.00
CA LEU A 700 -32.20 12.14 -27.67
C LEU A 700 -33.25 13.01 -28.39
N ASN A 701 -33.54 12.70 -29.66
CA ASN A 701 -34.58 13.38 -30.44
C ASN A 701 -35.99 13.05 -29.93
N ALA A 702 -36.25 11.80 -29.51
CA ALA A 702 -37.52 11.41 -28.89
C ALA A 702 -37.70 12.07 -27.51
N MET A 703 -36.65 12.10 -26.69
CA MET A 703 -36.64 12.77 -25.38
C MET A 703 -36.97 14.25 -25.50
N ALA A 704 -36.36 14.96 -26.47
CA ALA A 704 -36.67 16.38 -26.71
C ALA A 704 -38.16 16.60 -26.99
N LYS A 705 -38.76 15.81 -27.89
CA LYS A 705 -40.20 15.84 -28.19
C LYS A 705 -41.05 15.51 -26.95
N HIS A 706 -40.69 14.46 -26.21
CA HIS A 706 -41.38 14.04 -24.98
C HIS A 706 -41.42 15.15 -23.93
N GLY A 707 -40.27 15.80 -23.69
CA GLY A 707 -40.15 16.93 -22.77
C GLY A 707 -41.06 18.10 -23.15
N LYS A 708 -41.11 18.46 -24.44
CA LYS A 708 -41.95 19.56 -24.96
C LYS A 708 -43.44 19.23 -24.95
N ASN A 709 -43.82 18.00 -25.32
CA ASN A 709 -45.21 17.57 -25.36
C ASN A 709 -45.82 17.44 -23.95
N ASN A 710 -45.04 16.95 -22.97
CA ASN A 710 -45.50 16.72 -21.61
C ASN A 710 -45.17 17.87 -20.64
N LYS A 711 -44.53 18.95 -21.13
CA LYS A 711 -44.10 20.11 -20.34
C LYS A 711 -43.23 19.71 -19.14
N LEU A 712 -42.19 18.92 -19.41
CA LEU A 712 -41.19 18.62 -18.39
C LEU A 712 -40.36 19.87 -18.09
N GLU A 713 -39.80 19.94 -16.88
CA GLU A 713 -39.02 21.08 -16.39
C GLU A 713 -37.75 20.58 -15.66
N GLY A 714 -36.64 21.31 -15.79
CA GLY A 714 -35.43 21.07 -15.00
C GLY A 714 -34.71 19.74 -15.24
N VAL A 715 -34.93 19.06 -16.37
CA VAL A 715 -34.25 17.79 -16.70
C VAL A 715 -32.77 18.06 -17.02
N THR A 716 -31.85 17.42 -16.31
CA THR A 716 -30.40 17.61 -16.54
C THR A 716 -29.88 16.55 -17.51
N VAL A 717 -29.25 16.94 -18.61
CA VAL A 717 -28.66 16.02 -19.60
C VAL A 717 -27.14 16.04 -19.47
N CYS A 718 -26.56 15.01 -18.86
CA CYS A 718 -25.12 14.91 -18.61
C CYS A 718 -24.41 13.98 -19.61
N HIS A 719 -23.27 14.41 -20.14
CA HIS A 719 -22.59 13.71 -21.23
C HIS A 719 -21.13 14.16 -21.44
N MET A 720 -20.34 13.32 -22.12
CA MET A 720 -19.07 13.72 -22.77
C MET A 720 -19.37 14.37 -24.15
N HIS A 721 -18.40 14.46 -25.06
CA HIS A 721 -18.62 14.98 -26.42
C HIS A 721 -19.79 14.24 -27.10
N THR A 722 -20.85 14.94 -27.51
CA THR A 722 -21.98 14.35 -28.25
C THR A 722 -22.00 14.80 -29.71
N GLU A 723 -22.49 13.92 -30.57
CA GLU A 723 -22.62 14.11 -32.01
C GLU A 723 -24.05 14.45 -32.45
N GLY A 724 -24.20 14.83 -33.72
CA GLY A 724 -25.50 15.16 -34.30
C GLY A 724 -26.12 16.47 -33.74
N PRO A 725 -27.44 16.69 -33.95
CA PRO A 725 -28.04 18.02 -33.82
C PRO A 725 -28.18 18.55 -32.38
N GLY A 726 -28.09 17.69 -31.36
CA GLY A 726 -28.21 18.08 -29.95
C GLY A 726 -29.54 18.78 -29.64
N GLU A 727 -30.68 18.22 -30.08
CA GLU A 727 -32.01 18.86 -29.99
C GLU A 727 -32.31 19.48 -28.62
N TYR A 728 -32.05 18.73 -27.54
CA TYR A 728 -32.23 19.16 -26.14
C TYR A 728 -31.49 20.46 -25.77
N ALA A 729 -30.46 20.85 -26.53
CA ALA A 729 -29.67 22.05 -26.30
C ALA A 729 -30.09 23.26 -27.18
N LYS A 730 -31.17 23.17 -27.98
CA LYS A 730 -31.70 24.33 -28.72
C LYS A 730 -32.42 25.34 -27.80
N PRO A 731 -32.50 26.63 -28.16
CA PRO A 731 -33.09 27.68 -27.30
C PRO A 731 -34.53 27.42 -26.87
N GLU A 732 -35.34 26.74 -27.69
CA GLU A 732 -36.74 26.40 -27.40
C GLU A 732 -36.95 25.35 -26.30
N TYR A 733 -35.87 24.68 -25.87
CA TYR A 733 -35.89 23.66 -24.82
C TYR A 733 -35.25 24.13 -23.50
N LYS A 734 -34.78 25.38 -23.43
CA LYS A 734 -33.92 25.91 -22.34
C LYS A 734 -34.49 25.76 -20.92
N ASP A 735 -35.81 25.75 -20.77
CA ASP A 735 -36.51 25.65 -19.48
C ASP A 735 -36.90 24.19 -19.14
N ILE A 736 -36.81 23.30 -20.16
CA ILE A 736 -37.14 21.87 -20.10
C ILE A 736 -35.87 21.05 -19.79
N PHE A 737 -34.80 21.31 -20.55
CA PHE A 737 -33.53 20.57 -20.50
C PHE A 737 -32.35 21.51 -20.23
N ARG A 738 -31.46 21.13 -19.31
CA ARG A 738 -30.16 21.77 -19.10
C ARG A 738 -29.03 20.79 -19.46
N SER A 739 -28.28 21.13 -20.51
CA SER A 739 -27.06 20.42 -20.91
C SER A 739 -25.97 20.60 -19.85
N ASN A 740 -25.33 19.53 -19.40
CA ASN A 740 -24.24 19.56 -18.43
C ASN A 740 -23.06 18.71 -18.95
N SER A 741 -22.12 19.37 -19.63
CA SER A 741 -21.07 18.68 -20.39
C SER A 741 -19.81 18.46 -19.56
N PHE A 742 -19.34 17.21 -19.48
CA PHE A 742 -18.00 16.87 -18.99
C PHE A 742 -16.92 17.10 -20.07
N PHE A 743 -17.35 17.13 -21.35
CA PHE A 743 -16.56 17.58 -22.50
C PHE A 743 -17.52 18.08 -23.58
N MET A 744 -17.32 19.29 -24.10
CA MET A 744 -18.30 19.95 -24.99
C MET A 744 -18.15 19.53 -26.45
N GLY A 745 -19.19 18.88 -26.98
CA GLY A 745 -19.41 18.67 -28.41
C GLY A 745 -19.71 19.98 -29.16
N ALA A 746 -19.56 19.99 -30.48
CA ALA A 746 -19.76 21.19 -31.29
C ALA A 746 -21.19 21.76 -31.24
N ASN A 747 -22.17 20.86 -31.12
CA ASN A 747 -23.60 21.11 -30.95
C ASN A 747 -23.95 21.92 -29.69
N VAL A 748 -23.31 21.63 -28.54
CA VAL A 748 -23.62 22.26 -27.25
C VAL A 748 -22.86 23.57 -26.97
N ARG A 749 -21.79 23.87 -27.73
CA ARG A 749 -20.97 25.10 -27.58
C ARG A 749 -21.81 26.38 -27.48
N LYS A 750 -22.83 26.50 -28.33
CA LYS A 750 -23.71 27.68 -28.36
C LYS A 750 -24.63 27.75 -27.13
N ALA A 751 -25.08 26.61 -26.60
CA ALA A 751 -25.92 26.58 -25.39
C ALA A 751 -25.15 27.03 -24.14
N VAL A 752 -23.90 26.57 -23.99
CA VAL A 752 -23.03 27.01 -22.87
C VAL A 752 -22.68 28.49 -23.00
N ALA A 753 -22.33 28.97 -24.20
CA ALA A 753 -22.04 30.38 -24.44
C ALA A 753 -23.24 31.32 -24.24
N GLU A 754 -24.47 30.80 -24.29
CA GLU A 754 -25.73 31.51 -24.01
C GLU A 754 -26.24 31.29 -22.57
N GLY A 755 -25.47 30.63 -21.69
CA GLY A 755 -25.86 30.34 -20.29
C GLY A 755 -26.93 29.24 -20.12
N ARG A 756 -27.36 28.62 -21.22
CA ARG A 756 -28.42 27.60 -21.28
C ARG A 756 -27.92 26.18 -20.99
N GLY A 757 -26.61 26.00 -20.83
CA GLY A 757 -25.98 24.75 -20.40
C GLY A 757 -24.67 25.02 -19.67
N ASP A 758 -24.13 23.99 -19.03
CA ASP A 758 -22.93 24.01 -18.19
C ASP A 758 -21.76 23.23 -18.82
N ASN A 759 -20.56 23.56 -18.37
CA ASN A 759 -19.31 22.86 -18.66
C ASN A 759 -18.61 22.51 -17.34
N VAL A 760 -18.22 21.25 -17.16
CA VAL A 760 -17.55 20.77 -15.93
C VAL A 760 -16.06 20.59 -16.21
N PRO A 761 -15.17 21.42 -15.63
CA PRO A 761 -13.73 21.23 -15.76
C PRO A 761 -13.27 20.04 -14.92
N ILE A 762 -12.93 18.93 -15.58
CA ILE A 762 -12.46 17.68 -14.97
C ILE A 762 -11.51 16.93 -15.92
N PHE A 763 -10.51 16.21 -15.39
CA PHE A 763 -9.67 15.31 -16.18
C PHE A 763 -10.48 14.12 -16.71
N LEU A 764 -10.20 13.64 -17.92
CA LEU A 764 -11.04 12.61 -18.52
C LEU A 764 -10.99 11.29 -17.72
N HIS A 765 -9.82 10.92 -17.18
CA HIS A 765 -9.67 9.77 -16.28
C HIS A 765 -10.44 9.90 -14.94
N GLU A 766 -10.92 11.09 -14.56
CA GLU A 766 -11.70 11.31 -13.34
C GLU A 766 -13.21 11.33 -13.57
N ILE A 767 -13.71 11.44 -14.82
CA ILE A 767 -15.16 11.45 -15.10
C ILE A 767 -15.88 10.22 -14.50
N PRO A 768 -15.36 8.97 -14.58
CA PRO A 768 -15.96 7.81 -13.90
C PRO A 768 -16.16 8.01 -12.38
N GLN A 769 -15.28 8.77 -11.73
CA GLN A 769 -15.37 9.05 -10.30
C GLN A 769 -16.59 9.92 -9.94
N LEU A 770 -17.14 10.70 -10.88
CA LEU A 770 -18.39 11.44 -10.65
C LEU A 770 -19.56 10.50 -10.37
N PHE A 771 -19.62 9.36 -11.06
CA PHE A 771 -20.66 8.36 -10.88
C PHE A 771 -20.36 7.44 -9.69
N TYR A 772 -19.12 6.94 -9.55
CA TYR A 772 -18.75 6.06 -8.43
C TYR A 772 -18.89 6.76 -7.06
N LYS A 773 -18.50 8.04 -6.96
CA LYS A 773 -18.71 8.87 -5.75
C LYS A 773 -20.15 9.39 -5.64
N GLN A 774 -21.00 9.14 -6.64
CA GLN A 774 -22.38 9.60 -6.74
C GLN A 774 -22.55 11.13 -6.65
N ILE A 775 -21.59 11.87 -7.21
CA ILE A 775 -21.69 13.32 -7.43
C ILE A 775 -22.70 13.59 -8.56
N VAL A 776 -22.68 12.74 -9.59
CA VAL A 776 -23.73 12.65 -10.62
C VAL A 776 -24.43 11.30 -10.44
N LYS A 777 -25.76 11.30 -10.43
CA LYS A 777 -26.60 10.10 -10.33
C LYS A 777 -27.65 10.14 -11.44
N PRO A 778 -27.46 9.40 -12.55
CA PRO A 778 -28.48 9.37 -13.59
C PRO A 778 -29.74 8.65 -13.08
N ASP A 779 -30.90 9.20 -13.39
CA ASP A 779 -32.17 8.50 -13.31
C ASP A 779 -32.32 7.56 -14.52
N VAL A 780 -31.92 8.03 -15.70
CA VAL A 780 -31.97 7.27 -16.97
C VAL A 780 -30.65 7.39 -17.71
N SER A 781 -30.14 6.28 -18.26
CA SER A 781 -29.03 6.28 -19.23
C SER A 781 -29.52 5.91 -20.62
N PHE A 782 -29.10 6.67 -21.62
CA PHE A 782 -29.22 6.33 -23.04
C PHE A 782 -27.87 5.86 -23.59
N ILE A 783 -27.85 4.70 -24.23
CA ILE A 783 -26.66 4.10 -24.86
C ILE A 783 -26.97 3.58 -26.27
N HIS A 784 -25.97 3.54 -27.13
CA HIS A 784 -26.04 3.01 -28.50
C HIS A 784 -25.15 1.76 -28.57
N VAL A 785 -25.71 0.61 -28.97
CA VAL A 785 -25.05 -0.70 -28.83
C VAL A 785 -25.20 -1.56 -30.08
N SER A 786 -24.29 -2.53 -30.24
CA SER A 786 -24.43 -3.61 -31.24
C SER A 786 -25.65 -4.48 -30.96
N PRO A 787 -26.12 -5.28 -31.93
CA PRO A 787 -27.04 -6.38 -31.65
C PRO A 787 -26.45 -7.34 -30.61
N PRO A 788 -27.31 -8.03 -29.83
CA PRO A 788 -26.88 -9.11 -28.96
C PRO A 788 -26.36 -10.30 -29.79
N ASP A 789 -25.34 -10.98 -29.27
CA ASP A 789 -24.90 -12.26 -29.82
C ASP A 789 -25.74 -13.45 -29.33
N ASN A 790 -25.35 -14.66 -29.73
CA ASN A 790 -25.96 -15.93 -29.32
C ASN A 790 -25.92 -16.20 -27.80
N HIS A 791 -25.19 -15.38 -27.03
CA HIS A 791 -25.10 -15.43 -25.57
C HIS A 791 -25.75 -14.20 -24.90
N GLY A 792 -26.45 -13.36 -25.67
CA GLY A 792 -27.17 -12.18 -25.18
C GLY A 792 -26.30 -10.95 -24.91
N TYR A 793 -25.02 -10.97 -25.27
CA TYR A 793 -24.12 -9.83 -25.07
C TYR A 793 -24.19 -8.85 -26.23
N CYS A 794 -24.41 -7.58 -25.90
CA CYS A 794 -24.20 -6.43 -26.76
C CYS A 794 -22.80 -5.83 -26.52
N SER A 795 -22.36 -4.97 -27.44
CA SER A 795 -21.15 -4.16 -27.36
C SER A 795 -21.50 -2.68 -27.32
N LEU A 796 -20.88 -1.91 -26.41
CA LEU A 796 -20.87 -0.44 -26.42
C LEU A 796 -20.12 0.15 -27.63
N GLY A 797 -19.31 -0.67 -28.31
CA GLY A 797 -18.77 -0.39 -29.64
C GLY A 797 -17.76 0.74 -29.67
N THR A 798 -18.18 1.88 -30.23
CA THR A 798 -17.28 3.01 -30.49
C THR A 798 -16.96 3.87 -29.26
N SER A 799 -17.67 3.70 -28.13
CA SER A 799 -17.45 4.50 -26.91
C SER A 799 -17.68 3.68 -25.65
N VAL A 800 -16.63 3.49 -24.84
CA VAL A 800 -16.70 2.86 -23.51
C VAL A 800 -16.54 3.93 -22.42
N ASP A 801 -15.54 4.79 -22.60
CA ASP A 801 -15.25 6.01 -21.83
C ASP A 801 -15.63 5.95 -20.34
N CYS A 802 -16.66 6.70 -19.93
CA CYS A 802 -17.30 6.68 -18.62
C CYS A 802 -18.66 5.97 -18.62
N VAL A 803 -19.15 5.49 -19.77
CA VAL A 803 -20.48 4.88 -19.96
C VAL A 803 -20.75 3.79 -18.91
N ARG A 804 -19.79 2.88 -18.68
CA ARG A 804 -19.94 1.82 -17.65
C ARG A 804 -20.18 2.40 -16.25
N ALA A 805 -19.42 3.41 -15.86
CA ALA A 805 -19.53 4.05 -14.55
C ALA A 805 -20.89 4.73 -14.38
N ALA A 806 -21.41 5.38 -15.44
CA ALA A 806 -22.77 5.90 -15.45
C ALA A 806 -23.81 4.77 -15.27
N LEU A 807 -23.79 3.75 -16.14
CA LEU A 807 -24.74 2.62 -16.12
C LEU A 807 -24.78 1.86 -14.78
N LEU A 808 -23.63 1.68 -14.11
CA LEU A 808 -23.53 1.06 -12.78
C LEU A 808 -24.26 1.84 -11.66
N HIS A 809 -24.62 3.10 -11.93
CA HIS A 809 -25.22 4.05 -10.99
C HIS A 809 -26.58 4.62 -11.44
N SER A 810 -27.06 4.25 -12.64
CA SER A 810 -28.37 4.65 -13.17
C SER A 810 -29.53 3.88 -12.54
N LYS A 811 -30.74 4.46 -12.53
CA LYS A 811 -31.97 3.75 -12.13
C LYS A 811 -32.59 2.95 -13.29
N LEU A 812 -32.49 3.46 -14.52
CA LEU A 812 -32.98 2.83 -15.75
C LEU A 812 -31.92 2.90 -16.87
N ILE A 813 -31.86 1.87 -17.70
CA ILE A 813 -31.00 1.80 -18.88
C ILE A 813 -31.86 1.61 -20.14
N VAL A 814 -31.76 2.55 -21.10
CA VAL A 814 -32.42 2.47 -22.40
C VAL A 814 -31.39 2.28 -23.50
N ALA A 815 -31.50 1.19 -24.26
CA ALA A 815 -30.54 0.84 -25.31
C ALA A 815 -31.11 1.09 -26.71
N GLN A 816 -30.37 1.86 -27.51
CA GLN A 816 -30.54 1.97 -28.96
C GLN A 816 -29.69 0.89 -29.62
N ILE A 817 -30.31 -0.21 -30.05
CA ILE A 817 -29.65 -1.34 -30.70
C ILE A 817 -29.53 -1.05 -32.20
N ASN A 818 -28.32 -1.18 -32.76
CA ASN A 818 -28.04 -0.87 -34.16
C ASN A 818 -27.09 -1.90 -34.80
N PRO A 819 -27.49 -2.60 -35.88
CA PRO A 819 -26.61 -3.49 -36.65
C PRO A 819 -25.34 -2.83 -37.20
N LYS A 820 -25.30 -1.50 -37.30
CA LYS A 820 -24.12 -0.72 -37.74
C LYS A 820 -23.19 -0.30 -36.59
N MET A 821 -23.49 -0.63 -35.34
CA MET A 821 -22.59 -0.39 -34.20
C MET A 821 -21.61 -1.57 -34.04
N PRO A 822 -20.29 -1.37 -34.21
CA PRO A 822 -19.31 -2.46 -34.20
C PRO A 822 -19.22 -3.17 -32.84
N ARG A 823 -18.88 -4.46 -32.87
CA ARG A 823 -18.51 -5.25 -31.70
C ARG A 823 -17.04 -5.04 -31.34
N THR A 824 -16.76 -4.26 -30.31
CA THR A 824 -15.41 -4.11 -29.75
C THR A 824 -15.23 -5.01 -28.52
N PHE A 825 -13.99 -5.38 -28.21
CA PHE A 825 -13.64 -6.21 -27.05
C PHE A 825 -13.15 -5.36 -25.86
N GLY A 826 -12.82 -6.00 -24.74
CA GLY A 826 -12.46 -5.33 -23.49
C GLY A 826 -13.71 -5.03 -22.66
N ASP A 827 -13.74 -3.86 -22.04
CA ASP A 827 -14.82 -3.40 -21.17
C ASP A 827 -16.13 -3.09 -21.92
N ALA A 828 -16.11 -3.02 -23.26
CA ALA A 828 -17.28 -2.74 -24.09
C ALA A 828 -18.46 -3.72 -23.93
N ILE A 829 -18.26 -4.86 -23.27
CA ILE A 829 -19.24 -5.96 -23.15
C ILE A 829 -20.32 -5.65 -22.10
N ILE A 830 -21.59 -5.74 -22.51
CA ILE A 830 -22.78 -5.61 -21.66
C ILE A 830 -23.87 -6.61 -22.06
N HIS A 831 -24.49 -7.31 -21.10
CA HIS A 831 -25.55 -8.28 -21.39
C HIS A 831 -26.92 -7.58 -21.49
N LYS A 832 -27.69 -7.90 -22.55
CA LYS A 832 -28.97 -7.23 -22.89
C LYS A 832 -30.00 -7.22 -21.76
N SER A 833 -29.94 -8.18 -20.85
CA SER A 833 -30.82 -8.27 -19.68
C SER A 833 -30.71 -7.09 -18.72
N HIS A 834 -29.64 -6.27 -18.80
CA HIS A 834 -29.52 -5.06 -18.00
C HIS A 834 -30.37 -3.90 -18.53
N PHE A 835 -30.77 -3.91 -19.80
CA PHE A 835 -31.63 -2.87 -20.36
C PHE A 835 -33.06 -2.97 -19.77
N ASP A 836 -33.67 -1.83 -19.45
CA ASP A 836 -35.07 -1.73 -19.02
C ASP A 836 -36.01 -1.52 -20.21
N TYR A 837 -35.50 -0.88 -21.27
CA TYR A 837 -36.14 -0.73 -22.57
C TYR A 837 -35.09 -0.83 -23.68
N ALA A 838 -35.47 -1.39 -24.82
CA ALA A 838 -34.65 -1.39 -26.03
C ALA A 838 -35.43 -0.77 -27.19
N ILE A 839 -34.73 -0.12 -28.11
CA ILE A 839 -35.24 0.28 -29.43
C ILE A 839 -34.30 -0.26 -30.50
N GLU A 840 -34.82 -0.60 -31.68
CA GLU A 840 -34.01 -1.01 -32.83
C GLU A 840 -33.95 0.11 -33.87
N VAL A 841 -32.75 0.38 -34.38
CA VAL A 841 -32.49 1.36 -35.45
C VAL A 841 -31.54 0.75 -36.50
N ASN A 842 -31.43 1.38 -37.68
CA ASN A 842 -30.48 1.00 -38.73
C ASN A 842 -29.71 2.24 -39.23
N ASP A 843 -29.41 3.14 -38.30
CA ASP A 843 -28.87 4.47 -38.56
C ASP A 843 -27.36 4.38 -38.79
N ASP A 844 -26.83 5.15 -39.74
CA ASP A 844 -25.39 5.30 -39.86
C ASP A 844 -24.82 6.02 -38.63
N LEU A 845 -23.73 5.50 -38.08
CA LEU A 845 -23.04 6.16 -36.97
C LEU A 845 -22.54 7.54 -37.43
N PRO A 846 -22.41 8.53 -36.51
CA PRO A 846 -21.71 9.77 -36.80
C PRO A 846 -20.34 9.50 -37.39
N GLN A 847 -20.01 10.15 -38.51
CA GLN A 847 -18.74 9.98 -39.20
C GLN A 847 -17.92 11.27 -39.22
N HIS A 848 -16.61 11.13 -39.05
CA HIS A 848 -15.61 12.18 -39.26
C HIS A 848 -14.60 11.67 -40.28
N GLY A 849 -14.65 12.19 -41.50
CA GLY A 849 -13.66 11.88 -42.53
C GLY A 849 -12.34 12.59 -42.29
N THR A 850 -11.24 12.03 -42.80
CA THR A 850 -9.93 12.72 -42.85
C THR A 850 -10.03 13.93 -43.77
N GLY A 851 -9.92 15.13 -43.21
CA GLY A 851 -9.88 16.38 -44.00
C GLY A 851 -8.60 16.49 -44.84
N GLU A 852 -8.58 17.41 -45.81
CA GLU A 852 -7.37 17.68 -46.59
C GLU A 852 -6.25 18.21 -45.68
N ILE A 853 -5.23 17.38 -45.45
CA ILE A 853 -4.07 17.76 -44.64
C ILE A 853 -3.28 18.85 -45.39
N SER A 854 -3.22 20.06 -44.83
CA SER A 854 -2.57 21.20 -45.46
C SER A 854 -1.03 21.05 -45.52
N PRO A 855 -0.32 21.88 -46.31
CA PRO A 855 1.14 21.91 -46.31
C PRO A 855 1.75 22.25 -44.94
N VAL A 856 1.06 23.05 -44.13
CA VAL A 856 1.44 23.43 -42.77
C VAL A 856 1.40 22.20 -41.85
N GLU A 857 0.28 21.47 -41.87
CA GLU A 857 0.08 20.29 -41.03
C GLU A 857 0.98 19.13 -41.48
N LYS A 858 1.14 18.91 -42.80
CA LYS A 858 2.13 17.97 -43.36
C LYS A 858 3.54 18.25 -42.85
N LYS A 859 3.93 19.53 -42.69
CA LYS A 859 5.26 19.91 -42.17
C LYS A 859 5.37 19.66 -40.65
N ILE A 860 4.32 19.93 -39.87
CA ILE A 860 4.24 19.57 -38.44
C ILE A 860 4.34 18.05 -38.25
N GLY A 861 3.54 17.29 -39.01
CA GLY A 861 3.51 15.83 -38.98
C GLY A 861 4.87 15.22 -39.30
N LYS A 862 5.54 15.73 -40.35
CA LYS A 862 6.91 15.35 -40.72
C LYS A 862 7.93 15.66 -39.62
N LEU A 863 7.89 16.87 -39.04
CA LEU A 863 8.80 17.26 -37.94
C LEU A 863 8.67 16.32 -36.74
N ILE A 864 7.44 16.00 -36.33
CA ILE A 864 7.18 15.06 -35.22
C ILE A 864 7.68 13.65 -35.56
N ALA A 865 7.29 13.13 -36.73
CA ALA A 865 7.64 11.77 -37.15
C ALA A 865 9.15 11.55 -37.30
N GLU A 866 9.88 12.46 -37.94
CA GLU A 866 11.32 12.26 -38.23
C GLU A 866 12.24 12.51 -37.03
N ASN A 867 11.84 13.32 -36.05
CA ASN A 867 12.72 13.78 -34.97
C ASN A 867 12.35 13.21 -33.60
N LEU A 868 11.04 13.06 -33.32
CA LEU A 868 10.52 12.78 -31.98
C LEU A 868 9.99 11.35 -31.83
N VAL A 869 9.30 10.81 -32.84
CA VAL A 869 8.86 9.41 -32.84
C VAL A 869 10.05 8.47 -33.09
N ARG A 870 9.96 7.23 -32.58
CA ARG A 870 11.00 6.20 -32.72
C ARG A 870 10.38 4.82 -32.92
N ASP A 871 11.11 3.91 -33.55
CA ASP A 871 10.70 2.50 -33.65
C ASP A 871 10.44 1.90 -32.25
N GLY A 872 9.38 1.10 -32.15
CA GLY A 872 8.91 0.55 -30.88
C GLY A 872 8.19 1.53 -29.94
N ALA A 873 7.88 2.76 -30.39
CA ALA A 873 7.12 3.71 -29.58
C ALA A 873 5.64 3.35 -29.46
N THR A 874 5.09 3.55 -28.27
CA THR A 874 3.64 3.49 -28.04
C THR A 874 3.05 4.88 -28.21
N LEU A 875 2.04 5.04 -29.05
CA LEU A 875 1.46 6.32 -29.41
C LEU A 875 0.12 6.57 -28.71
N GLN A 876 -0.07 7.81 -28.26
CA GLN A 876 -1.38 8.44 -28.06
C GLN A 876 -1.50 9.65 -28.98
N MET A 877 -2.70 9.85 -29.53
CA MET A 877 -3.10 11.07 -30.22
C MET A 877 -4.62 11.23 -30.23
N GLY A 878 -5.09 12.48 -30.36
CA GLY A 878 -6.50 12.77 -30.61
C GLY A 878 -6.88 12.68 -32.09
N ILE A 879 -8.06 13.20 -32.44
CA ILE A 879 -8.51 13.42 -33.82
C ILE A 879 -8.03 14.76 -34.40
N GLY A 880 -7.93 14.82 -35.73
CA GLY A 880 -7.73 16.04 -36.48
C GLY A 880 -6.53 16.00 -37.43
N SER A 881 -6.40 17.03 -38.23
CA SER A 881 -5.41 17.17 -39.31
C SER A 881 -3.95 17.06 -38.87
N ILE A 882 -3.60 17.43 -37.62
CA ILE A 882 -2.25 17.25 -37.09
C ILE A 882 -1.95 15.79 -36.73
N PRO A 883 -2.77 15.10 -35.90
CA PRO A 883 -2.68 13.64 -35.75
C PRO A 883 -2.63 12.89 -37.08
N ASP A 884 -3.53 13.20 -38.03
CA ASP A 884 -3.53 12.58 -39.36
C ASP A 884 -2.24 12.86 -40.15
N ALA A 885 -1.68 14.07 -40.04
CA ALA A 885 -0.39 14.41 -40.66
C ALA A 885 0.79 13.64 -40.06
N VAL A 886 0.78 13.38 -38.75
CA VAL A 886 1.80 12.53 -38.11
C VAL A 886 1.63 11.10 -38.61
N LEU A 887 0.42 10.53 -38.56
CA LEU A 887 0.14 9.16 -39.02
C LEU A 887 0.58 8.95 -40.47
N ALA A 888 0.29 9.90 -41.36
CA ALA A 888 0.72 9.88 -42.76
C ALA A 888 2.25 10.01 -42.97
N ALA A 889 3.00 10.52 -41.97
CA ALA A 889 4.46 10.58 -41.98
C ALA A 889 5.14 9.36 -41.33
N LEU A 890 4.40 8.53 -40.58
CA LEU A 890 4.94 7.37 -39.85
C LEU A 890 5.15 6.11 -40.69
N HIS A 891 4.84 6.11 -41.99
CA HIS A 891 4.89 4.93 -42.87
C HIS A 891 6.23 4.16 -42.93
N ASN A 892 7.35 4.75 -42.52
CA ASN A 892 8.67 4.10 -42.49
C ASN A 892 9.05 3.53 -41.11
N HIS A 893 8.25 3.80 -40.07
CA HIS A 893 8.49 3.34 -38.71
C HIS A 893 8.04 1.89 -38.50
N LYS A 894 8.63 1.25 -37.50
CA LYS A 894 8.43 -0.17 -37.20
C LYS A 894 8.04 -0.41 -35.75
N ASP A 895 7.30 -1.48 -35.55
CA ASP A 895 6.95 -2.02 -34.24
C ASP A 895 6.21 -1.05 -33.29
N LEU A 896 5.53 -0.05 -33.87
CA LEU A 896 4.74 0.92 -33.12
C LEU A 896 3.60 0.24 -32.36
N GLY A 897 3.26 0.78 -31.19
CA GLY A 897 2.10 0.41 -30.41
C GLY A 897 1.08 1.55 -30.31
N ILE A 898 -0.16 1.22 -29.96
CA ILE A 898 -1.22 2.19 -29.66
C ILE A 898 -1.76 1.93 -28.26
N HIS A 899 -1.73 2.96 -27.42
CA HIS A 899 -2.45 3.02 -26.14
C HIS A 899 -2.90 4.47 -25.99
N SER A 900 -4.14 4.75 -26.39
CA SER A 900 -4.62 6.10 -26.65
C SER A 900 -6.02 6.30 -26.09
N GLU A 901 -6.35 7.51 -25.66
CA GLU A 901 -7.73 7.92 -25.34
C GLU A 901 -8.69 7.50 -26.47
N MET A 902 -8.31 7.86 -27.69
CA MET A 902 -9.01 7.53 -28.92
C MET A 902 -8.06 7.24 -30.08
N PHE A 903 -8.55 6.67 -31.17
CA PHE A 903 -7.82 6.57 -32.43
C PHE A 903 -8.75 6.73 -33.64
N ALA A 904 -8.16 7.00 -34.79
CA ALA A 904 -8.85 7.33 -36.04
C ALA A 904 -8.21 6.62 -37.25
N ASN A 905 -8.75 6.89 -38.44
CA ASN A 905 -8.42 6.24 -39.72
C ASN A 905 -6.92 6.03 -40.02
N GLY A 906 -6.04 7.01 -39.73
CA GLY A 906 -4.61 6.87 -40.02
C GLY A 906 -3.92 5.71 -39.26
N VAL A 907 -4.46 5.28 -38.12
CA VAL A 907 -3.94 4.10 -37.39
C VAL A 907 -4.23 2.81 -38.17
N VAL A 908 -5.41 2.69 -38.79
CA VAL A 908 -5.78 1.54 -39.63
C VAL A 908 -4.78 1.35 -40.77
N GLU A 909 -4.36 2.45 -41.38
CA GLU A 909 -3.41 2.43 -42.49
C GLU A 909 -1.98 2.07 -42.06
N LEU A 910 -1.54 2.51 -40.87
CA LEU A 910 -0.27 2.05 -40.28
C LEU A 910 -0.29 0.58 -39.87
N VAL A 911 -1.45 0.01 -39.51
CA VAL A 911 -1.61 -1.44 -39.27
C VAL A 911 -1.50 -2.21 -40.59
N ARG A 912 -2.19 -1.78 -41.65
CA ARG A 912 -2.12 -2.41 -42.99
C ARG A 912 -0.70 -2.45 -43.56
N LYS A 913 0.11 -1.43 -43.26
CA LYS A 913 1.53 -1.33 -43.67
C LYS A 913 2.50 -2.04 -42.72
N GLY A 914 2.03 -2.62 -41.62
CA GLY A 914 2.88 -3.30 -40.63
C GLY A 914 3.72 -2.37 -39.74
N CYS A 915 3.49 -1.05 -39.79
CA CYS A 915 4.15 -0.07 -38.93
C CYS A 915 3.70 -0.22 -37.47
N VAL A 916 2.38 -0.38 -37.27
CA VAL A 916 1.76 -0.67 -35.97
C VAL A 916 1.58 -2.17 -35.79
N THR A 917 2.37 -2.76 -34.90
CA THR A 917 2.32 -4.21 -34.57
C THR A 917 1.90 -4.45 -33.12
N ASN A 918 2.01 -3.44 -32.25
CA ASN A 918 1.89 -3.55 -30.80
C ASN A 918 2.88 -4.57 -30.16
N SER A 919 3.93 -5.01 -30.88
CA SER A 919 4.80 -6.11 -30.44
C SER A 919 5.69 -5.75 -29.24
N LYS A 920 5.97 -4.46 -29.03
CA LYS A 920 6.87 -3.98 -27.98
C LYS A 920 6.16 -3.57 -26.68
N LYS A 921 4.83 -3.35 -26.73
CA LYS A 921 4.04 -2.95 -25.55
C LYS A 921 4.19 -3.96 -24.42
N LYS A 922 4.41 -3.49 -23.19
CA LYS A 922 4.53 -4.34 -21.99
C LYS A 922 3.19 -4.87 -21.49
N MET A 923 2.14 -4.07 -21.61
CA MET A 923 0.75 -4.41 -21.30
C MET A 923 -0.07 -4.37 -22.60
N HIS A 924 -1.04 -5.27 -22.76
CA HIS A 924 -1.82 -5.40 -24.00
C HIS A 924 -0.92 -5.53 -25.25
N GLN A 925 0.07 -6.44 -25.15
CA GLN A 925 1.00 -6.76 -26.24
C GLN A 925 0.24 -7.37 -27.42
N GLY A 926 0.51 -6.91 -28.64
CA GLY A 926 -0.25 -7.34 -29.82
C GLY A 926 -1.70 -6.86 -29.86
N ARG A 927 -2.04 -5.77 -29.13
CA ARG A 927 -3.38 -5.14 -29.10
C ARG A 927 -3.30 -3.62 -29.21
N ILE A 928 -4.17 -3.04 -30.02
CA ILE A 928 -4.53 -1.61 -29.93
C ILE A 928 -5.42 -1.42 -28.71
N VAL A 929 -5.11 -0.42 -27.89
CA VAL A 929 -5.92 -0.04 -26.72
C VAL A 929 -6.51 1.35 -26.95
N GLY A 930 -7.84 1.45 -26.84
CA GLY A 930 -8.62 2.68 -26.92
C GLY A 930 -9.62 2.82 -25.77
N SER A 931 -10.30 3.97 -25.66
CA SER A 931 -11.46 4.14 -24.78
C SER A 931 -12.72 4.60 -25.55
N PHE A 932 -12.55 5.41 -26.59
CA PHE A 932 -13.57 5.70 -27.60
C PHE A 932 -12.93 5.93 -28.97
N LEU A 933 -13.72 6.04 -30.04
CA LEU A 933 -13.24 6.32 -31.39
C LEU A 933 -14.33 6.98 -32.26
N ILE A 934 -13.88 7.70 -33.29
CA ILE A 934 -14.72 8.30 -34.33
C ILE A 934 -13.90 8.41 -35.63
N GLY A 935 -14.54 8.18 -36.76
CA GLY A 935 -13.89 8.13 -38.08
C GLY A 935 -14.91 7.93 -39.19
N ASP A 936 -14.51 7.32 -40.30
CA ASP A 936 -15.44 6.88 -41.34
C ASP A 936 -15.84 5.40 -41.19
N LYS A 937 -16.68 4.91 -42.11
CA LYS A 937 -17.08 3.49 -42.16
C LYS A 937 -15.89 2.52 -42.19
N ALA A 938 -14.77 2.84 -42.83
CA ALA A 938 -13.62 1.95 -42.92
C ALA A 938 -12.83 1.83 -41.60
N LEU A 939 -12.98 2.78 -40.67
CA LEU A 939 -12.57 2.60 -39.27
C LEU A 939 -13.52 1.66 -38.54
N TYR A 940 -14.83 1.85 -38.68
CA TYR A 940 -15.85 1.05 -37.99
C TYR A 940 -15.82 -0.43 -38.46
N ASP A 941 -15.69 -0.66 -39.77
CA ASP A 941 -15.49 -2.00 -40.37
C ASP A 941 -14.18 -2.67 -39.91
N PHE A 942 -13.15 -1.89 -39.55
CA PHE A 942 -11.86 -2.44 -39.09
C PHE A 942 -11.88 -2.83 -37.61
N VAL A 943 -12.67 -2.15 -36.77
CA VAL A 943 -12.79 -2.47 -35.33
C VAL A 943 -13.89 -3.48 -35.03
N ASP A 944 -14.84 -3.68 -35.95
CA ASP A 944 -15.91 -4.67 -35.77
C ASP A 944 -15.36 -6.10 -35.60
N ASN A 945 -15.71 -6.70 -34.47
CA ASN A 945 -15.43 -8.08 -34.10
C ASN A 945 -13.96 -8.49 -34.25
N ASN A 946 -13.03 -7.52 -34.14
CA ASN A 946 -11.60 -7.68 -34.38
C ASN A 946 -10.79 -7.81 -33.07
N PRO A 947 -10.27 -9.00 -32.71
CA PRO A 947 -9.53 -9.21 -31.46
C PRO A 947 -8.16 -8.51 -31.39
N PHE A 948 -7.75 -7.76 -32.41
CA PHE A 948 -6.60 -6.85 -32.33
C PHE A 948 -6.93 -5.55 -31.57
N ILE A 949 -8.23 -5.26 -31.34
CA ILE A 949 -8.73 -4.03 -30.72
C ILE A 949 -9.37 -4.34 -29.37
N GLU A 950 -8.94 -3.64 -28.32
CA GLU A 950 -9.55 -3.71 -26.98
C GLU A 950 -9.89 -2.30 -26.49
N MET A 951 -11.13 -2.09 -26.08
CA MET A 951 -11.69 -0.82 -25.63
C MET A 951 -11.96 -0.89 -24.12
N TYR A 952 -11.33 -0.01 -23.35
CA TYR A 952 -11.38 -0.02 -21.88
C TYR A 952 -11.96 1.29 -21.31
N ALA A 953 -12.40 1.26 -20.06
CA ALA A 953 -12.87 2.45 -19.35
C ALA A 953 -11.78 3.53 -19.23
N ILE A 954 -12.18 4.80 -19.24
CA ILE A 954 -11.24 5.93 -19.36
C ILE A 954 -10.36 6.09 -18.12
N ASP A 955 -10.83 5.67 -16.94
CA ASP A 955 -10.06 5.64 -15.69
C ASP A 955 -9.03 4.49 -15.62
N TYR A 956 -9.01 3.61 -16.62
CA TYR A 956 -7.88 2.73 -16.95
C TYR A 956 -6.99 3.33 -18.06
N VAL A 957 -7.58 3.68 -19.21
CA VAL A 957 -6.82 4.07 -20.42
C VAL A 957 -5.98 5.33 -20.21
N ASN A 958 -6.57 6.37 -19.61
CA ASN A 958 -5.91 7.64 -19.35
C ASN A 958 -5.18 7.66 -18.01
N ASN A 959 -5.19 6.57 -17.25
CA ASN A 959 -4.55 6.54 -15.94
C ASN A 959 -3.04 6.74 -16.07
N THR A 960 -2.48 7.81 -15.50
CA THR A 960 -1.05 8.14 -15.61
C THR A 960 -0.14 6.98 -15.20
N SER A 961 -0.58 6.15 -14.25
CA SER A 961 0.16 4.98 -13.77
C SER A 961 0.09 3.77 -14.72
N ILE A 962 -0.85 3.74 -15.66
CA ILE A 962 -0.91 2.78 -16.78
C ILE A 962 -0.14 3.35 -17.98
N VAL A 963 -0.39 4.61 -18.34
CA VAL A 963 0.26 5.30 -19.46
C VAL A 963 1.79 5.28 -19.32
N LYS A 964 2.34 5.55 -18.13
CA LYS A 964 3.79 5.58 -17.91
C LYS A 964 4.49 4.23 -17.98
N GLN A 965 3.76 3.12 -17.96
CA GLN A 965 4.32 1.78 -18.15
C GLN A 965 4.49 1.42 -19.64
N GLN A 966 3.85 2.17 -20.55
CA GLN A 966 3.98 1.93 -21.98
C GLN A 966 5.37 2.36 -22.48
N PRO A 967 6.06 1.54 -23.31
CA PRO A 967 7.42 1.84 -23.75
C PRO A 967 7.44 3.03 -24.70
N ARG A 968 8.41 3.92 -24.49
CA ARG A 968 8.65 5.14 -25.28
C ARG A 968 7.35 5.93 -25.54
N MET A 969 6.55 6.09 -24.48
CA MET A 969 5.18 6.59 -24.58
C MET A 969 5.17 7.99 -25.19
N THR A 970 4.62 8.13 -26.39
CA THR A 970 4.66 9.35 -27.21
C THR A 970 3.25 9.93 -27.31
N ALA A 971 3.03 11.04 -26.63
CA ALA A 971 1.71 11.65 -26.46
C ALA A 971 1.59 12.92 -27.31
N ILE A 972 0.75 12.89 -28.35
CA ILE A 972 0.68 13.93 -29.39
C ILE A 972 -0.67 14.65 -29.31
N ASN A 973 -0.66 15.89 -28.83
CA ASN A 973 -1.88 16.63 -28.53
C ASN A 973 -1.88 18.03 -29.16
N SER A 974 -3.04 18.49 -29.61
CA SER A 974 -3.20 19.83 -30.21
C SER A 974 -3.71 20.87 -29.21
N CYS A 975 -3.41 22.15 -29.46
CA CYS A 975 -3.82 23.26 -28.61
C CYS A 975 -4.35 24.48 -29.39
N ILE A 976 -5.00 25.38 -28.65
CA ILE A 976 -5.61 26.62 -29.16
C ILE A 976 -4.59 27.77 -29.12
N GLU A 977 -3.82 27.90 -28.05
CA GLU A 977 -2.73 28.89 -27.95
C GLU A 977 -1.71 28.51 -26.87
N VAL A 978 -0.47 29.02 -27.01
CA VAL A 978 0.63 28.81 -26.07
C VAL A 978 1.24 30.15 -25.68
N ASP A 979 1.33 30.43 -24.39
CA ASP A 979 1.96 31.64 -23.87
C ASP A 979 3.49 31.54 -23.89
N LEU A 980 4.17 32.68 -23.95
CA LEU A 980 5.63 32.78 -23.98
C LEU A 980 6.37 32.17 -22.76
N THR A 981 5.68 31.70 -21.71
CA THR A 981 6.28 30.92 -20.60
C THR A 981 6.07 29.39 -20.75
N GLY A 982 5.33 28.97 -21.78
CA GLY A 982 4.95 27.59 -22.05
C GLY A 982 3.66 27.15 -21.35
N GLN A 983 2.74 28.07 -21.00
CA GLN A 983 1.37 27.69 -20.59
C GLN A 983 0.53 27.41 -21.83
N VAL A 984 -0.35 26.40 -21.79
CA VAL A 984 -1.13 25.96 -22.95
C VAL A 984 -2.63 26.06 -22.67
N CYS A 985 -3.35 26.74 -23.54
CA CYS A 985 -4.80 26.68 -23.62
C CYS A 985 -5.25 25.71 -24.72
N SER A 986 -6.19 24.82 -24.38
CA SER A 986 -6.72 23.80 -25.30
C SER A 986 -8.24 23.64 -25.25
N ASP A 987 -8.93 24.22 -24.26
CA ASP A 987 -10.37 24.02 -24.02
C ASP A 987 -11.25 25.24 -24.36
N SER A 988 -10.65 26.41 -24.58
CA SER A 988 -11.32 27.72 -24.60
C SER A 988 -10.60 28.76 -25.47
N ILE A 989 -11.28 29.86 -25.81
CA ILE A 989 -10.74 31.00 -26.56
C ILE A 989 -11.08 32.27 -25.75
N GLY A 990 -10.13 32.72 -24.92
CA GLY A 990 -10.46 33.61 -23.81
C GLY A 990 -11.54 32.98 -22.92
N SER A 991 -12.43 33.81 -22.39
CA SER A 991 -13.58 33.37 -21.58
C SER A 991 -14.60 32.47 -22.29
N ARG A 992 -14.48 32.20 -23.60
CA ARG A 992 -15.43 31.35 -24.34
C ARG A 992 -14.94 29.90 -24.42
N PHE A 993 -15.59 29.00 -23.68
CA PHE A 993 -15.37 27.55 -23.78
C PHE A 993 -15.59 27.01 -25.21
N TYR A 994 -14.82 25.98 -25.54
CA TYR A 994 -14.76 25.33 -26.85
C TYR A 994 -14.84 23.80 -26.75
N SER A 995 -14.23 23.17 -25.76
CA SER A 995 -14.24 21.70 -25.60
C SER A 995 -14.27 21.29 -24.13
N GLY A 996 -13.12 21.01 -23.53
CA GLY A 996 -12.99 20.49 -22.17
C GLY A 996 -11.54 20.10 -21.89
N PHE A 997 -11.24 19.69 -20.66
CA PHE A 997 -9.87 19.39 -20.23
C PHE A 997 -9.27 18.18 -20.98
N GLY A 998 -10.06 17.12 -21.16
CA GLY A 998 -9.66 15.90 -21.87
C GLY A 998 -8.51 15.14 -21.21
N GLY A 999 -7.99 14.12 -21.90
CA GLY A 999 -6.78 13.40 -21.49
C GLY A 999 -5.47 14.05 -21.89
N GLN A 1000 -5.47 15.30 -22.38
CA GLN A 1000 -4.24 15.98 -22.81
C GLN A 1000 -3.19 15.98 -21.70
N VAL A 1001 -3.58 16.36 -20.48
CA VAL A 1001 -2.67 16.38 -19.32
C VAL A 1001 -2.35 14.97 -18.85
N ASP A 1002 -3.33 14.07 -18.85
CA ASP A 1002 -3.18 12.66 -18.47
C ASP A 1002 -2.05 11.99 -19.27
N PHE A 1003 -2.07 12.14 -20.59
CA PHE A 1003 -1.08 11.56 -21.48
C PHE A 1003 0.25 12.32 -21.52
N ILE A 1004 0.24 13.65 -21.45
CA ILE A 1004 1.49 14.43 -21.35
C ILE A 1004 2.23 14.10 -20.06
N ARG A 1005 1.52 13.96 -18.93
CA ARG A 1005 2.12 13.56 -17.66
C ARG A 1005 2.57 12.10 -17.67
N GLY A 1006 1.74 11.18 -18.17
CA GLY A 1006 2.10 9.77 -18.28
C GLY A 1006 3.32 9.52 -19.19
N ALA A 1007 3.46 10.27 -20.28
CA ALA A 1007 4.66 10.27 -21.12
C ALA A 1007 5.88 10.84 -20.39
N ALA A 1008 5.73 11.96 -19.68
CA ALA A 1008 6.82 12.59 -18.93
C ALA A 1008 7.30 11.74 -17.73
N GLU A 1009 6.43 10.92 -17.13
CA GLU A 1009 6.75 9.97 -16.06
C GLU A 1009 7.16 8.57 -16.58
N GLY A 1010 7.33 8.37 -17.89
CA GLY A 1010 7.57 7.06 -18.50
C GLY A 1010 8.70 6.27 -17.82
N ILE A 1011 8.41 5.04 -17.37
CA ILE A 1011 9.32 4.26 -16.50
C ILE A 1011 10.62 3.81 -17.18
N ASP A 1012 10.72 3.96 -18.50
CA ASP A 1012 11.95 3.73 -19.27
C ASP A 1012 12.80 5.01 -19.45
N GLY A 1013 12.29 6.17 -19.06
CA GLY A 1013 12.93 7.48 -19.26
C GLY A 1013 12.89 7.99 -20.71
N LEU A 1014 12.08 7.38 -21.58
CA LEU A 1014 12.10 7.60 -23.04
C LEU A 1014 10.75 8.08 -23.61
N GLY A 1015 9.81 8.50 -22.75
CA GLY A 1015 8.53 9.07 -23.17
C GLY A 1015 8.66 10.49 -23.71
N VAL A 1016 7.75 10.87 -24.62
CA VAL A 1016 7.85 12.08 -25.46
C VAL A 1016 6.52 12.85 -25.43
N PRO A 1017 6.37 13.87 -24.56
CA PRO A 1017 5.14 14.68 -24.46
C PRO A 1017 5.17 15.86 -25.45
N ILE A 1018 4.21 15.87 -26.39
CA ILE A 1018 4.18 16.79 -27.53
C ILE A 1018 2.89 17.60 -27.56
N ILE A 1019 3.03 18.92 -27.53
CA ILE A 1019 2.00 19.90 -27.92
C ILE A 1019 2.29 20.35 -29.36
N ALA A 1020 1.28 20.32 -30.23
CA ALA A 1020 1.45 20.65 -31.65
C ALA A 1020 0.34 21.59 -32.16
N MET A 1021 0.72 22.61 -32.94
CA MET A 1021 -0.23 23.54 -33.55
C MET A 1021 0.38 24.24 -34.78
N PRO A 1022 -0.44 24.77 -35.71
CA PRO A 1022 0.01 25.81 -36.62
C PRO A 1022 0.51 27.03 -35.82
N SER A 1023 1.50 27.77 -36.31
CA SER A 1023 1.99 28.97 -35.61
C SER A 1023 1.00 30.14 -35.62
N THR A 1024 0.06 30.13 -36.57
CA THR A 1024 -0.99 31.16 -36.75
C THR A 1024 -2.39 30.56 -36.91
N THR A 1025 -3.42 31.39 -36.77
CA THR A 1025 -4.80 31.04 -37.14
C THR A 1025 -5.04 31.29 -38.64
N ASN A 1026 -6.18 30.84 -39.17
CA ASN A 1026 -6.60 31.12 -40.56
C ASN A 1026 -6.80 32.62 -40.86
N LYS A 1027 -6.71 33.51 -39.86
CA LYS A 1027 -6.70 34.98 -40.02
C LYS A 1027 -5.29 35.60 -39.97
N GLY A 1028 -4.25 34.79 -39.79
CA GLY A 1028 -2.87 35.25 -39.56
C GLY A 1028 -2.56 35.70 -38.13
N GLU A 1029 -3.51 35.62 -37.19
CA GLU A 1029 -3.26 35.89 -35.77
C GLU A 1029 -2.27 34.86 -35.20
N SER A 1030 -1.27 35.27 -34.41
CA SER A 1030 -0.33 34.33 -33.78
C SER A 1030 -1.02 33.42 -32.77
N LYS A 1031 -0.68 32.12 -32.78
CA LYS A 1031 -1.07 31.16 -31.73
C LYS A 1031 -0.02 31.03 -30.62
N ILE A 1032 1.17 31.59 -30.82
CA ILE A 1032 2.16 31.84 -29.75
C ILE A 1032 1.98 33.29 -29.29
N SER A 1033 1.66 33.49 -28.02
CA SER A 1033 1.20 34.79 -27.49
C SER A 1033 2.01 35.26 -26.28
N PRO A 1034 2.12 36.58 -26.03
CA PRO A 1034 2.90 37.10 -24.90
C PRO A 1034 2.34 36.68 -23.54
N THR A 1035 1.01 36.51 -23.47
CA THR A 1035 0.20 35.91 -22.41
C THR A 1035 -0.95 35.16 -23.08
N LEU A 1036 -1.60 34.21 -22.40
CA LEU A 1036 -2.89 33.69 -22.85
C LEU A 1036 -3.94 34.83 -22.88
N LYS A 1037 -5.00 34.64 -23.66
CA LYS A 1037 -6.14 35.57 -23.71
C LYS A 1037 -6.86 35.63 -22.35
N GLU A 1038 -7.46 36.78 -22.05
CA GLU A 1038 -8.17 36.98 -20.79
C GLU A 1038 -9.34 35.98 -20.65
N GLY A 1039 -9.39 35.31 -19.49
CA GLY A 1039 -10.34 34.23 -19.20
C GLY A 1039 -10.03 32.87 -19.83
N ALA A 1040 -8.92 32.69 -20.55
CA ALA A 1040 -8.55 31.39 -21.14
C ALA A 1040 -8.14 30.35 -20.08
N GLY A 1041 -8.61 29.12 -20.26
CA GLY A 1041 -8.29 27.97 -19.41
C GLY A 1041 -6.87 27.43 -19.66
N VAL A 1042 -6.04 27.40 -18.62
CA VAL A 1042 -4.75 26.67 -18.67
C VAL A 1042 -5.04 25.19 -18.53
N VAL A 1043 -4.97 24.45 -19.64
CA VAL A 1043 -5.11 22.98 -19.64
C VAL A 1043 -3.77 22.35 -19.28
N THR A 1044 -2.74 22.55 -20.11
CA THR A 1044 -1.39 22.06 -19.81
C THR A 1044 -0.56 23.17 -19.19
N SER A 1045 -0.25 23.03 -17.90
CA SER A 1045 0.56 24.01 -17.15
C SER A 1045 1.99 24.09 -17.67
N ARG A 1046 2.66 25.23 -17.44
CA ARG A 1046 4.07 25.44 -17.82
C ARG A 1046 5.03 24.36 -17.30
N ALA A 1047 4.71 23.70 -16.18
CA ALA A 1047 5.53 22.64 -15.60
C ALA A 1047 5.38 21.28 -16.29
N HIS A 1048 4.33 21.07 -17.09
CA HIS A 1048 4.06 19.83 -17.81
C HIS A 1048 4.60 19.82 -19.25
N VAL A 1049 4.81 20.99 -19.88
CA VAL A 1049 5.22 21.05 -21.28
C VAL A 1049 6.68 20.67 -21.48
N HIS A 1050 6.91 19.62 -22.27
CA HIS A 1050 8.24 19.20 -22.75
C HIS A 1050 8.50 19.75 -24.16
N TYR A 1051 7.74 19.33 -25.17
CA TYR A 1051 7.89 19.78 -26.56
C TYR A 1051 6.70 20.59 -27.05
N VAL A 1052 6.98 21.68 -27.76
CA VAL A 1052 6.00 22.44 -28.57
C VAL A 1052 6.45 22.41 -30.03
N VAL A 1053 5.54 22.11 -30.95
CA VAL A 1053 5.86 21.96 -32.39
C VAL A 1053 4.94 22.80 -33.26
N THR A 1054 5.54 23.50 -34.21
CA THR A 1054 4.84 24.18 -35.32
C THR A 1054 5.50 23.83 -36.65
N GLU A 1055 4.95 24.33 -37.75
CA GLU A 1055 5.54 24.28 -39.08
C GLU A 1055 6.90 25.02 -39.19
N HIS A 1056 7.31 25.76 -38.17
CA HIS A 1056 8.62 26.42 -38.11
C HIS A 1056 9.69 25.63 -37.34
N GLY A 1057 9.32 24.66 -36.49
CA GLY A 1057 10.28 23.82 -35.78
C GLY A 1057 9.75 23.19 -34.50
N ILE A 1058 10.68 22.70 -33.68
CA ILE A 1058 10.43 22.05 -32.38
C ILE A 1058 11.12 22.86 -31.29
N ALA A 1059 10.36 23.37 -30.33
CA ALA A 1059 10.86 23.98 -29.10
C ALA A 1059 10.88 22.95 -27.97
N SER A 1060 12.01 22.84 -27.25
CA SER A 1060 12.14 21.93 -26.10
C SER A 1060 12.21 22.76 -24.82
N LEU A 1061 11.18 22.68 -23.98
CA LEU A 1061 10.96 23.56 -22.81
C LEU A 1061 11.26 22.89 -21.46
N PHE A 1062 11.48 21.57 -21.42
CA PHE A 1062 11.86 20.86 -20.19
C PHE A 1062 13.21 21.38 -19.66
N GLY A 1063 13.31 21.57 -18.34
CA GLY A 1063 14.50 22.11 -17.66
C GLY A 1063 14.82 23.60 -17.93
N LYS A 1064 14.27 24.21 -18.98
CA LYS A 1064 14.60 25.59 -19.39
C LYS A 1064 13.92 26.66 -18.53
N ASN A 1065 14.66 27.71 -18.20
CA ASN A 1065 14.15 28.89 -17.50
C ASN A 1065 13.23 29.74 -18.41
N VAL A 1066 12.54 30.74 -17.86
CA VAL A 1066 11.57 31.55 -18.65
C VAL A 1066 12.22 32.29 -19.83
N ARG A 1067 13.42 32.87 -19.67
CA ARG A 1067 14.14 33.57 -20.76
C ARG A 1067 14.46 32.62 -21.92
N GLN A 1068 14.89 31.40 -21.59
CA GLN A 1068 15.19 30.34 -22.56
C GLN A 1068 13.91 29.82 -23.23
N ARG A 1069 12.83 29.61 -22.49
CA ARG A 1069 11.52 29.21 -23.03
C ARG A 1069 10.94 30.24 -24.00
N MET A 1070 11.04 31.52 -23.66
CA MET A 1070 10.63 32.62 -24.53
C MET A 1070 11.38 32.58 -25.87
N TYR A 1071 12.70 32.38 -25.83
CA TYR A 1071 13.52 32.29 -27.04
C TYR A 1071 13.10 31.11 -27.92
N GLU A 1072 12.96 29.92 -27.35
CA GLU A 1072 12.58 28.70 -28.07
C GLU A 1072 11.21 28.81 -28.76
N LEU A 1073 10.21 29.34 -28.04
CA LEU A 1073 8.86 29.55 -28.57
C LEU A 1073 8.86 30.57 -29.72
N ILE A 1074 9.64 31.65 -29.60
CA ILE A 1074 9.79 32.65 -30.66
C ILE A 1074 10.46 32.06 -31.91
N GLN A 1075 11.45 31.17 -31.75
CA GLN A 1075 12.08 30.51 -32.91
C GLN A 1075 11.14 29.56 -33.67
N ILE A 1076 9.99 29.17 -33.09
CA ILE A 1076 8.94 28.39 -33.76
C ILE A 1076 7.65 29.18 -34.04
N ALA A 1077 7.65 30.52 -33.86
CA ALA A 1077 6.55 31.39 -34.29
C ALA A 1077 6.66 31.74 -35.80
N ASP A 1078 5.57 32.19 -36.43
CA ASP A 1078 5.60 32.80 -37.78
C ASP A 1078 6.61 33.98 -37.76
N PRO A 1079 7.56 34.05 -38.71
CA PRO A 1079 8.52 35.15 -38.84
C PRO A 1079 7.93 36.56 -38.68
N LYS A 1080 6.70 36.80 -39.13
CA LYS A 1080 6.00 38.10 -39.02
C LYS A 1080 5.73 38.54 -37.58
N HIS A 1081 5.61 37.58 -36.65
CA HIS A 1081 5.25 37.85 -35.25
C HIS A 1081 6.47 37.89 -34.32
N ARG A 1082 7.65 37.45 -34.76
CA ARG A 1082 8.84 37.27 -33.91
C ARG A 1082 9.30 38.56 -33.24
N GLU A 1083 9.50 39.63 -34.01
CA GLU A 1083 9.93 40.94 -33.46
C GLU A 1083 8.95 41.47 -32.40
N THR A 1084 7.64 41.32 -32.63
CA THR A 1084 6.60 41.73 -31.68
C THR A 1084 6.65 40.88 -30.41
N LEU A 1085 6.84 39.56 -30.54
CA LEU A 1085 6.97 38.65 -29.39
C LEU A 1085 8.27 38.87 -28.61
N GLU A 1086 9.40 39.18 -29.28
CA GLU A 1086 10.67 39.52 -28.61
C GLU A 1086 10.56 40.81 -27.81
N LYS A 1087 9.93 41.84 -28.38
CA LYS A 1087 9.63 43.09 -27.67
C LYS A 1087 8.71 42.85 -26.48
N GLN A 1088 7.62 42.12 -26.66
CA GLN A 1088 6.68 41.80 -25.57
C GLN A 1088 7.32 40.91 -24.49
N ALA A 1089 8.25 40.02 -24.85
CA ALA A 1089 9.05 39.26 -23.89
C ALA A 1089 9.94 40.17 -23.05
N PHE A 1090 10.70 41.08 -23.70
CA PHE A 1090 11.50 42.08 -23.00
C PHE A 1090 10.63 42.97 -22.10
N ASP A 1091 9.47 43.41 -22.57
CA ASP A 1091 8.53 44.19 -21.77
C ASP A 1091 7.98 43.40 -20.56
N ARG A 1092 7.82 42.07 -20.67
CA ARG A 1092 7.33 41.18 -19.60
C ARG A 1092 8.40 40.80 -18.57
N ILE A 1093 9.66 40.56 -18.96
CA ILE A 1093 10.73 40.07 -18.04
C ILE A 1093 11.97 40.99 -17.90
N LYS A 1094 11.98 42.14 -18.57
CA LYS A 1094 13.04 43.17 -18.54
C LYS A 1094 14.44 42.69 -18.93
N VAL A 1095 14.50 41.60 -19.71
CA VAL A 1095 15.72 41.06 -20.34
C VAL A 1095 15.33 40.41 -21.67
N MET A 1096 16.21 40.47 -22.68
CA MET A 1096 15.94 39.83 -23.97
C MET A 1096 15.85 38.29 -23.83
N PRO A 1097 14.96 37.63 -24.58
CA PRO A 1097 15.02 36.18 -24.79
C PRO A 1097 16.42 35.74 -25.24
N SER A 1098 16.90 34.60 -24.74
CA SER A 1098 18.24 34.08 -25.05
C SER A 1098 18.26 32.56 -24.84
N PRO A 1099 18.99 31.78 -25.66
CA PRO A 1099 19.16 30.34 -25.44
C PRO A 1099 20.04 30.03 -24.23
N ASN A 1100 20.83 31.01 -23.77
CA ASN A 1100 21.70 30.92 -22.60
C ASN A 1100 20.92 31.23 -21.32
#